data_AF-A0A2H3TG61-F1
#
_entry.id   AF-A0A2H3TG61-F1
#
_cell.length_a   1.000
_cell.length_b   1.000
_cell.length_c   1.000
_cell.angle_alpha   90.00
_cell.angle_beta   90.00
_cell.angle_gamma   90.00
#
_symmetry.space_group_name_H-M   'P 1'
#
loop_
_entity.id
_entity.type
_entity.pdbx_description
1 polymer ?
#
loop_
_entity_poly.entity_id
_entity_poly.type
_entity_poly.pdbx_seq_one_letter_code
_entity_poly.pdbx_strand_id
1 'polypeptide(L)'
;MDALGRIEELERLLKLAHARQQEAERRIEEERRRAEKQQEEAEQRIEEERQRAEKQQEEAEQRIEEERQRAEKRQEEAEQRIDEERQRAEASERETQRLTLVEYLGDSHVLAYAKLTVEMNPNLTSKGSITNPRDKWCPNELAPWADFLDEQKDVFGALFATFPTERRLFENRAFLIGLGERIARRPIADEKMLERFLHEAVEDPVRAIVEELKQVKDVRSVFDLGNGIVFENHPHAISDVAEEVVEREGPPALPQTPDHRRDLGLLRPDQICIYRSDDDLPEWRRMLHVEEYKPPHKLSLPLLRVGLRPMNIYKEVVNRKTIPKSADTKARFQYNAEKLTAAAVTQTYHYMIESGLEHGVLTTGEAFIFFKIDWNCPQRLQYHLAEPVPEVLAHPENAHLCTAVAQYLAFTLMALGSPGERRGHGQEERGKAMEGLKTWTVDFESTLRSIPKDERTVSPDDSSEYRPTTYKDVDRTPSVPRRRTRRTAAVEASDRILRRDDRREPSDDESAPGPPDTPTPSAPTARLGSRRSQRIALRLRPSGRESGQGQGRQYCTQQCLLRLKTGGYLDLDCPNAVLHKATAGGKGCPNGRIRHPISYQKWFEHLRKQLVYSLDDGIVPLGMGGARGVLFQVTLLKYGYTFVSKGTVRAFIPDLQHEAAVYERCRPCQGENMPVFLGEIDLRSIPKTYYYAHRVYVVYMAFMSWGGHCVDKFQLGNDGMMQLEAKTRTSLTALHRRGVIHKDIRAANILYDPRTDNVLLIDFERAVLLDKPRHPLAPLVPNKRKSRSGASQDTKVTGLAGDRERSEQGRRNDLAMLEAVFGSAHSHYV
;
A
#
# COMPACT_ATOMS: atom_id res chain seq x y z
N MET A 1 0.96 -133.31 109.37
CA MET A 1 2.29 -132.66 109.27
C MET A 1 2.32 -131.97 107.92
N ASP A 2 1.81 -130.75 107.96
CA ASP A 2 0.94 -130.12 106.98
C ASP A 2 1.11 -128.59 107.15
N ALA A 3 0.77 -127.81 106.13
CA ALA A 3 0.65 -126.35 106.10
C ALA A 3 1.90 -125.42 106.08
N LEU A 4 3.09 -125.78 106.58
CA LEU A 4 4.21 -124.81 106.66
C LEU A 4 5.06 -124.64 105.38
N GLY A 5 5.17 -125.66 104.52
CA GLY A 5 5.99 -125.60 103.30
C GLY A 5 5.35 -124.88 102.10
N ARG A 6 4.01 -124.67 102.10
CA ARG A 6 3.30 -124.02 100.97
C ARG A 6 3.26 -122.49 101.07
N ILE A 7 3.54 -121.91 102.24
CA ILE A 7 3.52 -120.46 102.46
C ILE A 7 4.82 -119.81 101.94
N GLU A 8 5.98 -120.44 102.14
CA GLU A 8 7.27 -119.93 101.66
C GLU A 8 7.37 -119.89 100.12
N GLU A 9 6.75 -120.82 99.41
CA GLU A 9 6.75 -120.84 97.94
C GLU A 9 5.81 -119.77 97.34
N LEU A 10 4.69 -119.48 98.01
CA LEU A 10 3.76 -118.41 97.63
C LEU A 10 4.37 -117.01 97.85
N GLU A 11 5.11 -116.80 98.95
CA GLU A 11 5.82 -115.53 99.19
C GLU A 11 6.94 -115.28 98.16
N ARG A 12 7.62 -116.33 97.69
CA ARG A 12 8.62 -116.21 96.62
C ARG A 12 7.98 -115.81 95.29
N LEU A 13 6.86 -116.40 94.93
CA LEU A 13 6.11 -116.07 93.71
C LEU A 13 5.53 -114.65 93.76
N LEU A 14 5.05 -114.20 94.93
CA LEU A 14 4.53 -112.85 95.12
C LEU A 14 5.63 -111.78 95.00
N LYS A 15 6.82 -112.05 95.55
CA LYS A 15 8.00 -111.18 95.36
C LYS A 15 8.45 -111.12 93.90
N LEU A 16 8.41 -112.23 93.18
CA LEU A 16 8.78 -112.27 91.75
C LEU A 16 7.75 -111.55 90.87
N ALA A 17 6.46 -111.69 91.17
CA ALA A 17 5.38 -110.97 90.50
C ALA A 17 5.48 -109.45 90.75
N HIS A 18 5.77 -109.04 91.98
CA HIS A 18 5.93 -107.63 92.31
C HIS A 18 7.16 -107.01 91.64
N ALA A 19 8.28 -107.74 91.55
CA ALA A 19 9.47 -107.30 90.83
C ALA A 19 9.20 -107.15 89.31
N ARG A 20 8.46 -108.08 88.70
CA ARG A 20 8.05 -107.98 87.28
C ARG A 20 7.09 -106.81 87.04
N GLN A 21 6.18 -106.54 87.97
CA GLN A 21 5.27 -105.40 87.87
C GLN A 21 6.04 -104.07 87.95
N GLN A 22 7.00 -103.95 88.88
CA GLN A 22 7.85 -102.75 88.97
C GLN A 22 8.73 -102.57 87.74
N GLU A 23 9.22 -103.65 87.13
CA GLU A 23 9.99 -103.55 85.88
C GLU A 23 9.09 -103.16 84.68
N ALA A 24 7.87 -103.68 84.62
CA ALA A 24 6.88 -103.30 83.60
C ALA A 24 6.45 -101.83 83.73
N GLU A 25 6.20 -101.37 84.96
CA GLU A 25 5.87 -99.96 85.25
C GLU A 25 7.03 -99.04 84.88
N ARG A 26 8.29 -99.42 85.15
CA ARG A 26 9.46 -98.63 84.70
C ARG A 26 9.59 -98.57 83.17
N ARG A 27 9.31 -99.66 82.46
CA ARG A 27 9.35 -99.67 80.98
C ARG A 27 8.25 -98.80 80.38
N ILE A 28 7.03 -98.83 80.94
CA ILE A 28 5.93 -97.98 80.52
C ILE A 28 6.25 -96.51 80.79
N GLU A 29 6.82 -96.19 81.94
CA GLU A 29 7.24 -94.82 82.28
C GLU A 29 8.37 -94.33 81.35
N GLU A 30 9.35 -95.18 81.02
CA GLU A 30 10.40 -94.85 80.05
C GLU A 30 9.86 -94.68 78.63
N GLU A 31 8.94 -95.53 78.17
CA GLU A 31 8.29 -95.38 76.86
C GLU A 31 7.44 -94.12 76.79
N ARG A 32 6.69 -93.82 77.86
CA ARG A 32 5.90 -92.59 77.94
C ARG A 32 6.80 -91.37 77.92
N ARG A 33 7.91 -91.38 78.64
CA ARG A 33 8.88 -90.27 78.65
C ARG A 33 9.60 -90.11 77.30
N ARG A 34 9.83 -91.20 76.57
CA ARG A 34 10.32 -91.15 75.17
C ARG A 34 9.27 -90.61 74.22
N ALA A 35 8.00 -91.00 74.37
CA ALA A 35 6.89 -90.51 73.56
C ALA A 35 6.62 -89.01 73.80
N GLU A 36 6.62 -88.57 75.07
CA GLU A 36 6.49 -87.15 75.44
C GLU A 36 7.65 -86.33 74.83
N LYS A 37 8.89 -86.84 74.90
CA LYS A 37 10.04 -86.16 74.28
C LYS A 37 9.96 -86.11 72.75
N GLN A 38 9.50 -87.18 72.10
CA GLN A 38 9.26 -87.19 70.65
C GLN A 38 8.13 -86.24 70.24
N GLN A 39 7.10 -86.12 71.08
CA GLN A 39 6.00 -85.19 70.84
C GLN A 39 6.47 -83.74 71.01
N GLU A 40 7.23 -83.40 72.05
CA GLU A 40 7.84 -82.07 72.20
C GLU A 40 8.78 -81.73 71.03
N GLU A 41 9.61 -82.67 70.59
CA GLU A 41 10.51 -82.46 69.44
C GLU A 41 9.72 -82.30 68.12
N ALA A 42 8.59 -82.99 67.96
CA ALA A 42 7.71 -82.83 66.79
C ALA A 42 6.95 -81.50 66.82
N GLU A 43 6.43 -81.10 67.98
CA GLU A 43 5.77 -79.80 68.18
C GLU A 43 6.75 -78.64 67.94
N GLN A 44 8.00 -78.74 68.42
CA GLN A 44 9.03 -77.75 68.13
C GLN A 44 9.35 -77.65 66.63
N ARG A 45 9.43 -78.78 65.91
CA ARG A 45 9.66 -78.77 64.46
C ARG A 45 8.51 -78.12 63.68
N ILE A 46 7.27 -78.41 64.08
CA ILE A 46 6.08 -77.81 63.45
C ILE A 46 6.06 -76.30 63.71
N GLU A 47 6.39 -75.86 64.93
CA GLU A 47 6.45 -74.44 65.27
C GLU A 47 7.59 -73.72 64.53
N GLU A 48 8.78 -74.33 64.41
CA GLU A 48 9.87 -73.78 63.61
C GLU A 48 9.52 -73.69 62.11
N GLU A 49 8.83 -74.69 61.56
CA GLU A 49 8.40 -74.70 60.16
C GLU A 49 7.30 -73.66 59.90
N ARG A 50 6.37 -73.50 60.84
CA ARG A 50 5.34 -72.46 60.82
C ARG A 50 5.96 -71.07 60.86
N GLN A 51 6.93 -70.82 61.75
CA GLN A 51 7.65 -69.55 61.83
C GLN A 51 8.46 -69.25 60.57
N ARG A 52 9.07 -70.27 59.94
CA ARG A 52 9.75 -70.10 58.65
C ARG A 52 8.78 -69.77 57.52
N ALA A 53 7.63 -70.43 57.47
CA ALA A 53 6.61 -70.18 56.46
C ALA A 53 6.00 -68.78 56.62
N GLU A 54 5.71 -68.35 57.86
CA GLU A 54 5.20 -67.01 58.18
C GLU A 54 6.21 -65.94 57.77
N LYS A 55 7.50 -66.13 58.09
CA LYS A 55 8.56 -65.21 57.66
C LYS A 55 8.72 -65.13 56.14
N GLN A 56 8.62 -66.26 55.43
CA GLN A 56 8.66 -66.28 53.96
C GLN A 56 7.45 -65.57 53.34
N GLN A 57 6.28 -65.71 53.96
CA GLN A 57 5.07 -65.04 53.52
C GLN A 57 5.17 -63.52 53.73
N GLU A 58 5.64 -63.07 54.90
CA GLU A 58 5.90 -61.65 55.17
C GLU A 58 6.93 -61.06 54.18
N GLU A 59 8.03 -61.77 53.90
CA GLU A 59 9.03 -61.32 52.93
C GLU A 59 8.47 -61.26 51.50
N ALA A 60 7.58 -62.18 51.12
CA ALA A 60 6.91 -62.18 49.82
C ALA A 60 5.89 -61.03 49.70
N GLU A 61 5.10 -60.80 50.75
CA GLU A 61 4.14 -59.68 50.82
C GLU A 61 4.86 -58.33 50.77
N GLN A 62 5.98 -58.17 51.49
CA GLN A 62 6.82 -56.98 51.41
C GLN A 62 7.37 -56.74 50.00
N ARG A 63 7.82 -57.79 49.30
CA ARG A 63 8.32 -57.66 47.92
C ARG A 63 7.22 -57.23 46.95
N ILE A 64 6.02 -57.79 47.09
CA ILE A 64 4.86 -57.41 46.26
C ILE A 64 4.47 -55.96 46.52
N GLU A 65 4.42 -55.55 47.80
CA GLU A 65 4.09 -54.17 48.17
C GLU A 65 5.17 -53.19 47.69
N GLU A 66 6.45 -53.51 47.82
CA GLU A 66 7.54 -52.71 47.25
C GLU A 66 7.45 -52.61 45.72
N GLU A 67 7.14 -53.70 45.03
CA GLU A 67 7.00 -53.70 43.57
C GLU A 67 5.78 -52.88 43.13
N ARG A 68 4.67 -52.99 43.87
CA ARG A 68 3.46 -52.18 43.68
C ARG A 68 3.75 -50.69 43.89
N GLN A 69 4.41 -50.32 44.98
CA GLN A 69 4.80 -48.92 45.25
C GLN A 69 5.75 -48.39 44.17
N ARG A 70 6.71 -49.21 43.69
CA ARG A 70 7.57 -48.83 42.57
C ARG A 70 6.81 -48.69 41.26
N ALA A 71 5.80 -49.54 41.01
CA ALA A 71 4.95 -49.46 39.83
C ALA A 71 4.04 -48.22 39.87
N GLU A 72 3.39 -47.95 41.00
CA GLU A 72 2.58 -46.74 41.23
C GLU A 72 3.42 -45.48 41.06
N LYS A 73 4.61 -45.41 41.68
CA LYS A 73 5.52 -44.27 41.50
C LYS A 73 5.95 -44.07 40.04
N ARG A 74 6.24 -45.15 39.30
CA ARG A 74 6.55 -45.05 37.86
C ARG A 74 5.36 -44.57 37.04
N GLN A 75 4.14 -44.96 37.41
CA GLN A 75 2.93 -44.51 36.75
C GLN A 75 2.68 -43.04 37.04
N GLU A 76 2.78 -42.59 38.28
CA GLU A 76 2.67 -41.17 38.65
C GLU A 76 3.74 -40.31 37.94
N GLU A 77 4.99 -40.76 37.89
CA GLU A 77 6.06 -40.06 37.14
C GLU A 77 5.79 -40.03 35.63
N ALA A 78 5.16 -41.07 35.06
CA ALA A 78 4.80 -41.10 33.65
C ALA A 78 3.61 -40.18 33.35
N GLU A 79 2.58 -40.17 34.20
CA GLU A 79 1.44 -39.27 34.11
C GLU A 79 1.88 -37.80 34.24
N GLN A 80 2.75 -37.49 35.21
CA GLN A 80 3.34 -36.15 35.33
C GLN A 80 4.09 -35.72 34.07
N ARG A 81 4.90 -36.61 33.47
CA ARG A 81 5.60 -36.29 32.20
C ARG A 81 4.64 -36.03 31.05
N ILE A 82 3.57 -36.81 30.94
CA ILE A 82 2.54 -36.62 29.89
C ILE A 82 1.82 -35.29 30.09
N ASP A 83 1.47 -34.95 31.34
CA ASP A 83 0.82 -33.68 31.66
C ASP A 83 1.77 -32.49 31.40
N GLU A 84 3.04 -32.59 31.76
CA GLU A 84 4.05 -31.58 31.45
C GLU A 84 4.30 -31.43 29.94
N GLU A 85 4.30 -32.52 29.17
CA GLU A 85 4.40 -32.47 27.71
C GLU A 85 3.14 -31.88 27.08
N ARG A 86 1.95 -32.24 27.55
CA ARG A 86 0.69 -31.65 27.11
C ARG A 86 0.65 -30.16 27.39
N GLN A 87 1.02 -29.74 28.60
CA GLN A 87 1.07 -28.32 28.97
C GLN A 87 2.08 -27.55 28.11
N ARG A 88 3.26 -28.14 27.84
CA ARG A 88 4.24 -27.54 26.92
C ARG A 88 3.74 -27.44 25.49
N ALA A 89 3.06 -28.48 24.99
CA ALA A 89 2.48 -28.49 23.65
C ALA A 89 1.36 -27.45 23.52
N GLU A 90 0.44 -27.39 24.48
CA GLU A 90 -0.64 -26.39 24.52
C GLU A 90 -0.10 -24.96 24.63
N ALA A 91 0.95 -24.73 25.44
CA ALA A 91 1.60 -23.43 25.53
C ALA A 91 2.24 -23.02 24.19
N SER A 92 2.96 -23.94 23.54
CA SER A 92 3.57 -23.69 22.23
C SER A 92 2.54 -23.45 21.12
N GLU A 93 1.43 -24.19 21.14
CA GLU A 93 0.33 -23.99 20.21
C GLU A 93 -0.32 -22.60 20.42
N ARG A 94 -0.56 -22.20 21.67
CA ARG A 94 -1.09 -20.85 21.98
C ARG A 94 -0.16 -19.73 21.53
N GLU A 95 1.15 -19.90 21.63
CA GLU A 95 2.13 -18.89 21.17
C GLU A 95 2.20 -18.77 19.65
N THR A 96 2.01 -19.87 18.93
CA THR A 96 2.12 -19.93 17.47
C THR A 96 0.79 -19.73 16.75
N GLN A 97 -0.33 -19.83 17.48
CA GLN A 97 -1.68 -19.61 16.96
C GLN A 97 -1.87 -18.17 16.46
N ARG A 98 -2.46 -18.03 15.28
CA ARG A 98 -2.82 -16.74 14.69
C ARG A 98 -3.88 -16.03 15.54
N LEU A 99 -3.83 -14.69 15.53
CA LEU A 99 -4.76 -13.87 16.30
C LEU A 99 -6.03 -13.54 15.49
N THR A 100 -7.13 -13.36 16.21
CA THR A 100 -8.36 -12.73 15.69
C THR A 100 -8.16 -11.23 15.49
N LEU A 101 -9.08 -10.53 14.81
CA LEU A 101 -8.95 -9.08 14.60
C LEU A 101 -8.87 -8.32 15.92
N VAL A 102 -9.75 -8.65 16.88
CA VAL A 102 -9.84 -7.96 18.17
C VAL A 102 -8.59 -8.22 19.02
N GLU A 103 -8.14 -9.48 19.10
CA GLU A 103 -6.89 -9.84 19.78
C GLU A 103 -5.71 -9.12 19.13
N TYR A 104 -5.64 -9.10 17.80
CA TYR A 104 -4.54 -8.48 17.07
C TYR A 104 -4.45 -6.96 17.29
N LEU A 105 -5.58 -6.24 17.29
CA LEU A 105 -5.61 -4.81 17.57
C LEU A 105 -5.09 -4.50 18.98
N GLY A 106 -5.47 -5.31 19.98
CA GLY A 106 -5.03 -5.16 21.37
C GLY A 106 -3.57 -5.57 21.58
N ASP A 107 -3.18 -6.77 21.14
CA ASP A 107 -1.84 -7.31 21.34
C ASP A 107 -0.78 -6.50 20.56
N SER A 108 -1.10 -6.00 19.36
CA SER A 108 -0.18 -5.11 18.62
C SER A 108 0.13 -3.84 19.41
N HIS A 109 -0.82 -3.34 20.19
CA HIS A 109 -0.59 -2.20 21.05
C HIS A 109 0.32 -2.54 22.23
N VAL A 110 -0.07 -3.54 23.02
CA VAL A 110 0.60 -3.86 24.29
C VAL A 110 2.00 -4.44 24.07
N LEU A 111 2.15 -5.30 23.06
CA LEU A 111 3.37 -6.05 22.82
C LEU A 111 4.35 -5.28 21.93
N ALA A 112 3.87 -4.48 20.96
CA ALA A 112 4.72 -3.76 20.01
C ALA A 112 4.68 -2.23 20.17
N TYR A 113 3.55 -1.57 19.90
CA TYR A 113 3.47 -0.09 19.85
C TYR A 113 3.88 0.57 21.19
N ALA A 114 3.40 0.05 22.32
CA ALA A 114 3.69 0.58 23.65
C ALA A 114 5.17 0.41 24.08
N LYS A 115 5.99 -0.26 23.27
CA LYS A 115 7.44 -0.37 23.46
C LYS A 115 8.21 0.79 22.83
N LEU A 116 7.52 1.79 22.26
CA LEU A 116 8.12 3.02 21.75
C LEU A 116 9.01 3.67 22.82
N THR A 117 10.22 4.02 22.42
CA THR A 117 11.17 4.79 23.23
C THR A 117 11.68 5.98 22.42
N VAL A 118 11.95 7.10 23.09
CA VAL A 118 12.42 8.34 22.47
C VAL A 118 13.84 8.60 22.93
N GLU A 119 14.73 8.97 22.01
CA GLU A 119 16.09 9.40 22.37
C GLU A 119 16.04 10.78 23.03
N MET A 120 16.46 10.83 24.29
CA MET A 120 16.42 12.05 25.11
C MET A 120 17.71 12.87 25.02
N ASN A 121 18.81 12.27 24.55
CA ASN A 121 20.10 12.93 24.45
C ASN A 121 20.15 13.89 23.24
N PRO A 122 20.21 15.21 23.45
CA PRO A 122 20.16 16.19 22.35
C PRO A 122 21.38 16.18 21.42
N ASN A 123 22.43 15.43 21.76
CA ASN A 123 23.61 15.24 20.91
C ASN A 123 23.47 14.07 19.93
N LEU A 124 22.52 13.16 20.18
CA LEU A 124 22.23 12.00 19.35
C LEU A 124 21.02 12.21 18.43
N THR A 125 20.25 13.29 18.66
CA THR A 125 19.08 13.65 17.86
C THR A 125 19.44 14.48 16.63
N SER A 126 18.64 14.36 15.56
CA SER A 126 18.86 15.13 14.32
C SER A 126 18.79 16.65 14.55
N LYS A 127 19.71 17.39 13.92
CA LYS A 127 19.62 18.84 13.76
C LYS A 127 19.09 19.06 12.35
N GLY A 128 17.78 19.30 12.23
CA GLY A 128 16.99 19.11 11.00
C GLY A 128 17.53 19.74 9.70
N SER A 129 16.95 19.31 8.57
CA SER A 129 17.31 19.76 7.23
C SER A 129 17.02 21.26 6.99
N ILE A 130 17.86 21.93 6.19
CA ILE A 130 17.84 23.39 5.99
C ILE A 130 16.78 23.83 4.96
N THR A 131 16.17 22.90 4.22
CA THR A 131 15.46 23.22 2.97
C THR A 131 14.00 22.74 2.97
N ASN A 132 13.12 23.40 3.72
CA ASN A 132 11.68 23.25 3.55
C ASN A 132 11.11 24.52 2.86
N PRO A 133 10.30 24.39 1.79
CA PRO A 133 9.71 25.55 1.13
C PRO A 133 8.93 26.44 2.10
N ARG A 134 9.11 27.76 1.92
CA ARG A 134 8.39 28.82 2.62
C ARG A 134 7.07 29.12 1.90
N ASP A 135 6.24 29.98 2.48
CA ASP A 135 5.00 30.50 1.88
C ASP A 135 3.88 29.45 1.74
N LYS A 136 3.73 28.59 2.76
CA LYS A 136 2.70 27.54 2.79
C LYS A 136 1.31 28.12 3.05
N TRP A 137 0.29 27.62 2.36
CA TRP A 137 -1.10 27.96 2.66
C TRP A 137 -1.43 27.56 4.10
N CYS A 138 -2.04 28.48 4.83
CA CYS A 138 -2.34 28.34 6.24
C CYS A 138 -3.86 28.36 6.42
N PRO A 139 -4.44 27.45 7.23
CA PRO A 139 -5.85 27.52 7.55
C PRO A 139 -6.11 28.77 8.39
N ASN A 140 -7.26 29.41 8.17
CA ASN A 140 -7.65 30.57 8.96
C ASN A 140 -8.10 30.13 10.34
N GLU A 141 -8.95 29.11 10.41
CA GLU A 141 -9.57 28.61 11.63
C GLU A 141 -9.17 27.15 11.85
N LEU A 142 -8.65 26.87 13.05
CA LEU A 142 -8.44 25.51 13.55
C LEU A 142 -9.54 25.20 14.55
N ALA A 143 -10.27 24.11 14.35
CA ALA A 143 -11.42 23.73 15.17
C ALA A 143 -11.40 22.23 15.51
N PRO A 144 -11.94 21.79 16.67
CA PRO A 144 -12.07 20.37 16.97
C PRO A 144 -13.04 19.69 15.99
N TRP A 145 -12.73 18.46 15.61
CA TRP A 145 -13.62 17.58 14.88
C TRP A 145 -14.52 16.87 15.89
N ALA A 146 -15.67 17.49 16.18
CA ALA A 146 -16.59 17.01 17.22
C ALA A 146 -17.13 15.60 16.94
N ASP A 147 -17.48 15.32 15.68
CA ASP A 147 -18.14 14.07 15.30
C ASP A 147 -17.15 12.91 15.03
N PHE A 148 -15.84 13.11 15.19
CA PHE A 148 -14.83 12.11 14.83
C PHE A 148 -15.04 10.76 15.54
N LEU A 149 -15.34 10.79 16.84
CA LEU A 149 -15.53 9.57 17.62
C LEU A 149 -16.83 8.85 17.22
N ASP A 150 -17.87 9.58 16.85
CA ASP A 150 -19.10 8.98 16.34
C ASP A 150 -18.89 8.36 14.95
N GLU A 151 -18.18 9.06 14.04
CA GLU A 151 -17.76 8.52 12.74
C GLU A 151 -16.89 7.25 12.92
N GLN A 152 -16.00 7.23 13.92
CA GLN A 152 -15.20 6.06 14.29
C GLN A 152 -16.05 4.88 14.76
N LYS A 153 -17.05 5.13 15.62
CA LYS A 153 -17.98 4.08 16.09
C LYS A 153 -18.79 3.48 14.95
N ASP A 154 -19.22 4.30 14.00
CA ASP A 154 -19.94 3.85 12.82
C ASP A 154 -19.07 2.98 11.90
N VAL A 155 -17.80 3.37 11.71
CA VAL A 155 -16.83 2.58 10.94
C VAL A 155 -16.58 1.21 11.58
N PHE A 156 -16.29 1.16 12.89
CA PHE A 156 -16.09 -0.13 13.58
C PHE A 156 -17.37 -0.97 13.61
N GLY A 157 -18.53 -0.33 13.79
CA GLY A 157 -19.82 -0.98 13.74
C GLY A 157 -20.07 -1.67 12.40
N ALA A 158 -19.81 -0.97 11.30
CA ALA A 158 -19.92 -1.52 9.95
C ALA A 158 -18.87 -2.60 9.68
N LEU A 159 -17.64 -2.41 10.17
CA LEU A 159 -16.55 -3.38 10.03
C LEU A 159 -16.87 -4.69 10.74
N PHE A 160 -17.24 -4.66 12.02
CA PHE A 160 -17.54 -5.86 12.81
C PHE A 160 -18.82 -6.57 12.36
N ALA A 161 -19.76 -5.84 11.74
CA ALA A 161 -20.94 -6.46 11.16
C ALA A 161 -20.69 -7.18 9.83
N THR A 162 -19.60 -6.86 9.12
CA THR A 162 -19.31 -7.39 7.78
C THR A 162 -18.08 -8.29 7.71
N PHE A 163 -17.10 -8.07 8.59
CA PHE A 163 -15.89 -8.88 8.67
C PHE A 163 -16.04 -9.98 9.73
N PRO A 164 -15.63 -11.24 9.43
CA PRO A 164 -15.71 -12.33 10.40
C PRO A 164 -14.59 -12.22 11.45
N THR A 165 -14.83 -11.43 12.50
CA THR A 165 -13.86 -11.09 13.55
C THR A 165 -13.27 -12.30 14.28
N GLU A 166 -14.03 -13.40 14.40
CA GLU A 166 -13.61 -14.64 15.06
C GLU A 166 -12.56 -15.44 14.28
N ARG A 167 -12.28 -15.09 13.02
CA ARG A 167 -11.27 -15.79 12.22
C ARG A 167 -9.87 -15.39 12.67
N ARG A 168 -9.04 -16.40 12.92
CA ARG A 168 -7.63 -16.26 13.29
C ARG A 168 -6.75 -16.05 12.05
N LEU A 169 -6.70 -14.82 11.56
CA LEU A 169 -6.06 -14.44 10.29
C LEU A 169 -4.78 -13.63 10.45
N PHE A 170 -4.46 -13.13 11.65
CA PHE A 170 -3.36 -12.17 11.83
C PHE A 170 -2.11 -12.82 12.44
N GLU A 171 -1.01 -12.07 12.51
CA GLU A 171 0.24 -12.56 13.10
C GLU A 171 0.02 -13.03 14.55
N ASN A 172 0.81 -14.02 14.94
CA ASN A 172 0.70 -14.61 16.28
C ASN A 172 1.40 -13.77 17.36
N ARG A 173 1.14 -14.11 18.61
CA ARG A 173 1.67 -13.40 19.77
C ARG A 173 3.20 -13.42 19.82
N ALA A 174 3.83 -14.56 19.48
CA ALA A 174 5.28 -14.70 19.46
C ALA A 174 5.95 -13.70 18.50
N PHE A 175 5.36 -13.50 17.31
CA PHE A 175 5.83 -12.49 16.35
C PHE A 175 5.76 -11.08 16.94
N LEU A 176 4.62 -10.71 17.56
CA LEU A 176 4.43 -9.37 18.14
C LEU A 176 5.39 -9.09 19.30
N ILE A 177 5.71 -10.10 20.13
CA ILE A 177 6.73 -9.98 21.17
C ILE A 177 8.09 -9.67 20.55
N GLY A 178 8.51 -10.46 19.55
CA GLY A 178 9.78 -10.23 18.86
C GLY A 178 9.86 -8.87 18.16
N LEU A 179 8.74 -8.40 17.61
CA LEU A 179 8.61 -7.05 17.04
C LEU A 179 8.78 -5.97 18.11
N GLY A 180 8.11 -6.12 19.26
CA GLY A 180 8.23 -5.21 20.40
C GLY A 180 9.65 -5.11 20.95
N GLU A 181 10.37 -6.22 21.05
CA GLU A 181 11.79 -6.19 21.43
C GLU A 181 12.66 -5.42 20.42
N ARG A 182 12.37 -5.54 19.12
CA ARG A 182 13.09 -4.81 18.08
C ARG A 182 12.83 -3.31 18.18
N ILE A 183 11.57 -2.92 18.40
CA ILE A 183 11.16 -1.53 18.59
C ILE A 183 11.85 -0.94 19.84
N ALA A 184 11.82 -1.66 20.96
CA ALA A 184 12.41 -1.22 22.23
C ALA A 184 13.92 -0.94 22.13
N ARG A 185 14.64 -1.65 21.25
CA ARG A 185 16.09 -1.50 21.04
C ARG A 185 16.48 -0.30 20.18
N ARG A 186 15.51 0.44 19.60
CA ARG A 186 15.75 1.52 18.64
C ARG A 186 14.98 2.79 19.03
N PRO A 187 15.50 3.59 19.98
CA PRO A 187 14.87 4.85 20.36
C PRO A 187 14.76 5.81 19.17
N ILE A 188 13.67 6.58 19.10
CA ILE A 188 13.44 7.55 18.03
C ILE A 188 14.37 8.75 18.22
N ALA A 189 15.42 8.84 17.40
CA ALA A 189 16.38 9.94 17.40
C ALA A 189 16.24 10.90 16.21
N ASP A 190 15.58 10.47 15.14
CA ASP A 190 15.39 11.24 13.91
C ASP A 190 14.11 10.81 13.17
N GLU A 191 13.83 11.49 12.06
CA GLU A 191 12.67 11.24 11.21
C GLU A 191 12.67 9.83 10.59
N LYS A 192 13.83 9.29 10.23
CA LYS A 192 13.94 7.97 9.60
C LYS A 192 13.69 6.85 10.61
N MET A 193 14.06 7.06 11.87
CA MET A 193 13.72 6.15 12.96
C MET A 193 12.23 6.21 13.30
N LEU A 194 11.62 7.40 13.27
CA LEU A 194 10.17 7.56 13.42
C LEU A 194 9.41 6.86 12.28
N GLU A 195 9.81 7.09 11.02
CA GLU A 195 9.24 6.41 9.84
C GLU A 195 9.29 4.89 10.00
N ARG A 196 10.45 4.34 10.38
CA ARG A 196 10.59 2.90 10.61
C ARG A 196 9.66 2.40 11.71
N PHE A 197 9.56 3.13 12.82
CA PHE A 197 8.66 2.76 13.91
C PHE A 197 7.21 2.72 13.43
N LEU A 198 6.77 3.74 12.69
CA LEU A 198 5.39 3.81 12.19
C LEU A 198 5.10 2.71 11.17
N HIS A 199 6.03 2.41 10.26
CA HIS A 199 5.93 1.26 9.36
C HIS A 199 5.74 -0.03 10.16
N GLU A 200 6.65 -0.33 11.08
CA GLU A 200 6.66 -1.59 11.84
C GLU A 200 5.45 -1.73 12.79
N ALA A 201 5.06 -0.66 13.51
CA ALA A 201 4.11 -0.73 14.61
C ALA A 201 2.67 -0.32 14.25
N VAL A 202 2.45 0.35 13.11
CA VAL A 202 1.15 0.90 12.72
C VAL A 202 0.78 0.55 11.28
N GLU A 203 1.58 0.99 10.30
CA GLU A 203 1.20 0.89 8.89
C GLU A 203 1.24 -0.54 8.35
N ASP A 204 2.24 -1.35 8.70
CA ASP A 204 2.32 -2.75 8.31
C ASP A 204 1.17 -3.57 8.92
N PRO A 205 0.84 -3.43 10.24
CA PRO A 205 -0.38 -4.00 10.80
C PRO A 205 -1.66 -3.56 10.10
N VAL A 206 -1.82 -2.26 9.80
CA VAL A 206 -3.00 -1.75 9.07
C VAL A 206 -3.06 -2.35 7.66
N ARG A 207 -1.92 -2.46 6.97
CA ARG A 207 -1.83 -3.10 5.66
C ARG A 207 -2.23 -4.57 5.73
N ALA A 208 -1.71 -5.32 6.70
CA ALA A 208 -2.07 -6.72 6.93
C ALA A 208 -3.58 -6.89 7.17
N ILE A 209 -4.18 -5.98 7.96
CA ILE A 209 -5.63 -5.96 8.16
C ILE A 209 -6.36 -5.72 6.83
N VAL A 210 -6.02 -4.67 6.09
CA VAL A 210 -6.69 -4.32 4.83
C VAL A 210 -6.54 -5.43 3.76
N GLU A 211 -5.42 -6.14 3.73
CA GLU A 211 -5.21 -7.29 2.85
C GLU A 211 -6.19 -8.44 3.10
N GLU A 212 -6.59 -8.66 4.36
CA GLU A 212 -7.63 -9.63 4.71
C GLU A 212 -9.03 -9.04 4.48
N LEU A 213 -9.24 -7.74 4.77
CA LEU A 213 -10.52 -7.06 4.54
C LEU A 213 -10.93 -7.11 3.07
N LYS A 214 -9.99 -6.91 2.14
CA LYS A 214 -10.28 -6.95 0.69
C LYS A 214 -10.65 -8.35 0.18
N GLN A 215 -10.41 -9.42 0.93
CA GLN A 215 -10.90 -10.75 0.54
C GLN A 215 -12.40 -10.92 0.81
N VAL A 216 -12.99 -10.06 1.66
CA VAL A 216 -14.40 -10.13 2.04
C VAL A 216 -15.23 -9.17 1.17
N LYS A 217 -16.10 -9.73 0.32
CA LYS A 217 -16.93 -8.98 -0.63
C LYS A 217 -17.80 -7.91 0.04
N ASP A 218 -18.40 -8.23 1.19
CA ASP A 218 -19.29 -7.31 1.90
C ASP A 218 -18.51 -6.09 2.42
N VAL A 219 -17.30 -6.30 2.97
CA VAL A 219 -16.43 -5.22 3.44
C VAL A 219 -16.01 -4.33 2.27
N ARG A 220 -15.60 -4.91 1.13
CA ARG A 220 -15.30 -4.15 -0.11
C ARG A 220 -16.47 -3.27 -0.55
N SER A 221 -17.69 -3.78 -0.42
CA SER A 221 -18.89 -3.05 -0.82
C SER A 221 -19.26 -1.92 0.13
N VAL A 222 -18.86 -1.98 1.41
CA VAL A 222 -19.14 -0.93 2.40
C VAL A 222 -18.12 0.21 2.31
N PHE A 223 -16.83 -0.12 2.21
CA PHE A 223 -15.73 0.85 2.32
C PHE A 223 -15.02 1.17 1.00
N ASP A 224 -15.57 0.75 -0.15
CA ASP A 224 -14.97 0.95 -1.47
C ASP A 224 -13.47 0.55 -1.52
N LEU A 225 -13.10 -0.59 -0.92
CA LEU A 225 -11.68 -0.93 -0.71
C LEU A 225 -10.85 -1.17 -1.99
N GLY A 226 -11.51 -1.38 -3.14
CA GLY A 226 -10.83 -1.73 -4.39
C GLY A 226 -9.90 -2.94 -4.21
N ASN A 227 -8.64 -2.79 -4.62
CA ASN A 227 -7.56 -3.77 -4.48
C ASN A 227 -6.73 -3.58 -3.19
N GLY A 228 -7.18 -2.75 -2.25
CA GLY A 228 -6.49 -2.44 -1.00
C GLY A 228 -5.81 -1.07 -1.02
N ILE A 229 -4.92 -0.86 -0.03
CA ILE A 229 -4.19 0.40 0.16
C ILE A 229 -2.69 0.22 -0.01
N VAL A 230 -2.02 1.30 -0.41
CA VAL A 230 -0.57 1.37 -0.59
C VAL A 230 -0.04 2.59 0.15
N PHE A 231 1.00 2.37 0.95
CA PHE A 231 1.76 3.42 1.63
C PHE A 231 2.98 3.74 0.75
N GLU A 232 3.11 4.98 0.30
CA GLU A 232 4.15 5.37 -0.65
C GLU A 232 4.88 6.62 -0.18
N ASN A 233 6.18 6.45 0.10
CA ASN A 233 7.09 7.48 0.62
C ASN A 233 8.06 7.98 -0.46
N HIS A 234 8.02 7.36 -1.64
CA HIS A 234 8.91 7.72 -2.73
C HIS A 234 8.29 8.89 -3.50
N PRO A 235 8.97 10.03 -3.59
CA PRO A 235 8.48 11.11 -4.42
C PRO A 235 8.45 10.64 -5.88
N HIS A 236 7.41 11.05 -6.60
CA HIS A 236 7.29 10.80 -8.03
C HIS A 236 8.56 11.29 -8.76
N ALA A 237 8.98 10.62 -9.85
CA ALA A 237 10.26 10.91 -10.53
C ALA A 237 10.45 12.38 -10.98
N ILE A 238 9.33 13.08 -11.21
CA ILE A 238 9.29 14.50 -11.57
C ILE A 238 8.80 15.41 -10.44
N SER A 239 8.86 14.95 -9.19
CA SER A 239 8.51 15.72 -7.99
C SER A 239 9.52 16.85 -7.73
N ASP A 240 9.09 17.93 -7.09
CA ASP A 240 9.96 19.07 -6.74
C ASP A 240 11.10 18.71 -5.76
N VAL A 241 11.04 17.53 -5.15
CA VAL A 241 12.08 16.97 -4.27
C VAL A 241 12.90 15.86 -4.92
N ALA A 242 12.62 15.48 -6.17
CA ALA A 242 13.41 14.49 -6.88
C ALA A 242 14.82 15.02 -7.18
N GLU A 243 15.84 14.17 -7.04
CA GLU A 243 17.26 14.57 -7.13
C GLU A 243 17.57 15.32 -8.44
N GLU A 244 17.21 14.74 -9.60
CA GLU A 244 17.45 15.39 -10.90
C GLU A 244 16.70 16.73 -11.05
N VAL A 245 15.51 16.87 -10.44
CA VAL A 245 14.73 18.12 -10.48
C VAL A 245 15.44 19.20 -9.65
N VAL A 246 15.86 18.87 -8.43
CA VAL A 246 16.59 19.79 -7.54
C VAL A 246 17.91 20.24 -8.16
N GLU A 247 18.67 19.32 -8.77
CA GLU A 247 19.93 19.63 -9.45
C GLU A 247 19.75 20.62 -10.61
N ARG A 248 18.67 20.48 -11.38
CA ARG A 248 18.39 21.32 -12.56
C ARG A 248 17.80 22.68 -12.21
N GLU A 249 16.99 22.78 -11.16
CA GLU A 249 16.45 24.07 -10.73
C GLU A 249 17.48 24.94 -10.00
N GLY A 250 18.55 24.32 -9.47
CA GLY A 250 19.67 24.99 -8.80
C GLY A 250 19.30 25.57 -7.42
N PRO A 251 20.26 25.71 -6.47
CA PRO A 251 20.00 26.39 -5.22
C PRO A 251 19.89 27.92 -5.42
N PRO A 252 19.13 28.64 -4.55
CA PRO A 252 19.22 30.11 -4.49
C PRO A 252 20.68 30.51 -4.22
N ALA A 253 21.17 31.51 -4.96
CA ALA A 253 22.56 31.95 -4.94
C ALA A 253 23.11 32.22 -3.52
N LEU A 254 23.94 31.30 -3.01
CA LEU A 254 24.89 31.52 -1.92
C LEU A 254 26.22 30.82 -2.29
N PRO A 255 27.39 31.43 -1.99
CA PRO A 255 28.68 30.85 -2.32
C PRO A 255 28.92 29.62 -1.44
N GLN A 256 29.11 28.46 -2.08
CA GLN A 256 29.39 27.19 -1.39
C GLN A 256 30.90 26.92 -1.31
N THR A 257 31.34 26.46 -0.15
CA THR A 257 32.65 25.84 0.06
C THR A 257 32.69 24.41 -0.54
N PRO A 258 33.87 23.89 -0.95
CA PRO A 258 33.95 22.76 -1.89
C PRO A 258 33.72 21.35 -1.35
N ASP A 259 33.21 21.15 -0.12
CA ASP A 259 33.34 19.84 0.55
C ASP A 259 32.03 19.20 1.05
N HIS A 260 30.84 19.71 0.70
CA HIS A 260 29.55 19.13 1.16
C HIS A 260 28.66 18.63 0.00
N ARG A 261 29.24 18.43 -1.19
CA ARG A 261 28.51 17.96 -2.39
C ARG A 261 27.94 16.53 -2.29
N ARG A 262 28.11 15.82 -1.17
CA ARG A 262 27.68 14.41 -1.03
C ARG A 262 26.53 14.15 -0.07
N ASP A 263 26.02 15.16 0.64
CA ASP A 263 24.94 14.98 1.63
C ASP A 263 23.60 15.66 1.23
N LEU A 264 23.39 15.93 -0.06
CA LEU A 264 22.06 16.29 -0.57
C LEU A 264 21.07 15.09 -0.54
N GLY A 265 21.57 13.87 -0.31
CA GLY A 265 20.80 12.64 -0.19
C GLY A 265 20.23 12.34 1.20
N LEU A 266 20.29 13.29 2.14
CA LEU A 266 19.83 13.06 3.51
C LEU A 266 18.66 13.99 3.88
N LEU A 267 17.47 13.39 3.78
CA LEU A 267 16.18 13.71 4.42
C LEU A 267 15.18 14.58 3.64
N ARG A 268 14.08 13.96 3.20
CA ARG A 268 12.71 14.38 3.56
C ARG A 268 11.79 13.16 3.79
N PRO A 269 12.01 12.34 4.85
CA PRO A 269 11.10 11.27 5.26
C PRO A 269 9.91 11.81 6.05
N ASP A 270 9.53 13.07 5.79
CA ASP A 270 8.49 13.75 6.56
C ASP A 270 7.10 13.31 6.12
N GLN A 271 6.95 12.60 5.00
CA GLN A 271 5.67 12.48 4.29
C GLN A 271 5.40 11.09 3.72
N ILE A 272 4.28 10.50 4.12
CA ILE A 272 3.69 9.32 3.49
C ILE A 272 2.41 9.72 2.77
N CYS A 273 2.25 9.26 1.54
CA CYS A 273 0.98 9.35 0.83
C CYS A 273 0.31 7.97 0.84
N ILE A 274 -0.95 7.93 1.26
CA ILE A 274 -1.73 6.70 1.30
C ILE A 274 -2.63 6.68 0.07
N TYR A 275 -2.55 5.60 -0.70
CA TYR A 275 -3.29 5.44 -1.95
C TYR A 275 -4.23 4.23 -1.89
N ARG A 276 -5.39 4.36 -2.53
CA ARG A 276 -6.25 3.24 -2.91
C ARG A 276 -5.83 2.71 -4.28
N SER A 277 -5.68 1.39 -4.37
CA SER A 277 -5.45 0.70 -5.65
C SER A 277 -6.77 0.29 -6.29
N ASP A 278 -6.96 0.64 -7.56
CA ASP A 278 -8.17 0.30 -8.32
C ASP A 278 -8.11 -1.08 -8.98
N ASP A 279 -9.28 -1.67 -9.25
CA ASP A 279 -9.43 -3.00 -9.86
C ASP A 279 -9.06 -3.03 -11.36
N ASP A 280 -9.39 -1.95 -12.08
CA ASP A 280 -9.36 -1.94 -13.56
C ASP A 280 -8.03 -1.41 -14.15
N LEU A 281 -7.26 -0.65 -13.37
CA LEU A 281 -6.02 -0.01 -13.81
C LEU A 281 -4.99 -0.04 -12.66
N PRO A 282 -4.12 -1.07 -12.58
CA PRO A 282 -3.12 -1.19 -11.51
C PRO A 282 -2.15 0.00 -11.43
N GLU A 283 -1.96 0.71 -12.56
CA GLU A 283 -1.11 1.90 -12.67
C GLU A 283 -1.80 3.18 -12.14
N TRP A 284 -3.13 3.18 -12.02
CA TRP A 284 -3.89 4.32 -11.50
C TRP A 284 -4.17 4.14 -10.01
N ARG A 285 -3.76 5.13 -9.21
CA ARG A 285 -3.89 5.14 -7.75
C ARG A 285 -4.56 6.42 -7.29
N ARG A 286 -5.58 6.31 -6.45
CA ARG A 286 -6.26 7.48 -5.85
C ARG A 286 -5.66 7.76 -4.48
N MET A 287 -5.10 8.94 -4.28
CA MET A 287 -4.63 9.38 -2.97
C MET A 287 -5.81 9.57 -2.01
N LEU A 288 -5.69 9.07 -0.78
CA LEU A 288 -6.73 9.10 0.26
C LEU A 288 -6.46 10.20 1.28
N HIS A 289 -5.27 10.17 1.86
CA HIS A 289 -4.78 11.19 2.78
C HIS A 289 -3.26 11.28 2.71
N VAL A 290 -2.74 12.42 3.13
CA VAL A 290 -1.31 12.64 3.38
C VAL A 290 -1.03 12.47 4.86
N GLU A 291 0.17 12.05 5.20
CA GLU A 291 0.63 11.91 6.57
C GLU A 291 1.98 12.60 6.74
N GLU A 292 2.11 13.39 7.80
CA GLU A 292 3.30 14.18 8.12
C GLU A 292 3.95 13.71 9.44
N TYR A 293 5.27 13.53 9.42
CA TYR A 293 6.08 13.05 10.56
C TYR A 293 6.82 14.17 11.26
N LYS A 294 6.70 14.20 12.58
CA LYS A 294 7.47 15.09 13.45
C LYS A 294 8.02 14.32 14.63
N PRO A 295 9.34 14.06 14.71
CA PRO A 295 9.92 13.33 15.83
C PRO A 295 9.51 13.92 17.20
N PRO A 296 9.28 13.08 18.22
CA PRO A 296 8.86 13.52 19.56
C PRO A 296 9.74 14.61 20.19
N HIS A 297 11.06 14.55 19.96
CA HIS A 297 12.00 15.54 20.49
C HIS A 297 11.91 16.90 19.77
N LYS A 298 11.30 16.97 18.58
CA LYS A 298 11.02 18.21 17.85
C LYS A 298 9.64 18.77 18.17
N LEU A 299 8.64 17.90 18.34
CA LEU A 299 7.27 18.29 18.69
C LEU A 299 6.76 17.34 19.77
N SER A 300 6.99 17.69 21.03
CA SER A 300 6.68 16.84 22.18
C SER A 300 5.19 16.87 22.55
N LEU A 301 4.71 15.85 23.27
CA LEU A 301 3.33 15.82 23.76
C LEU A 301 2.92 17.07 24.55
N PRO A 302 3.72 17.63 25.48
CA PRO A 302 3.36 18.88 26.15
C PRO A 302 3.21 20.07 25.20
N LEU A 303 4.06 20.18 24.18
CA LEU A 303 3.94 21.24 23.16
C LEU A 303 2.67 21.06 22.34
N LEU A 304 2.32 19.82 21.97
CA LEU A 304 1.09 19.51 21.25
C LEU A 304 -0.15 19.82 22.09
N ARG A 305 -0.23 19.33 23.33
CA ARG A 305 -1.40 19.52 24.21
C ARG A 305 -1.69 21.01 24.45
N VAL A 306 -0.66 21.83 24.61
CA VAL A 306 -0.83 23.28 24.80
C VAL A 306 -1.05 24.04 23.49
N GLY A 307 -0.35 23.65 22.43
CA GLY A 307 -0.39 24.36 21.14
C GLY A 307 -1.60 24.03 20.28
N LEU A 308 -2.17 22.83 20.42
CA LEU A 308 -3.29 22.35 19.63
C LEU A 308 -4.63 22.71 20.29
N ARG A 309 -5.09 23.93 20.01
CA ARG A 309 -6.36 24.46 20.52
C ARG A 309 -7.21 25.09 19.41
N PRO A 310 -8.51 25.30 19.63
CA PRO A 310 -9.31 26.12 18.75
C PRO A 310 -8.71 27.53 18.66
N MET A 311 -8.40 27.99 17.46
CA MET A 311 -7.77 29.29 17.23
C MET A 311 -7.86 29.77 15.79
N ASN A 312 -7.73 31.08 15.59
CA ASN A 312 -7.41 31.63 14.29
C ASN A 312 -5.89 31.68 14.10
N ILE A 313 -5.30 30.69 13.42
CA ILE A 313 -3.83 30.56 13.31
C ILE A 313 -3.22 31.84 12.73
N TYR A 314 -3.80 32.39 11.66
CA TYR A 314 -3.22 33.56 11.00
C TYR A 314 -3.25 34.82 11.89
N LYS A 315 -4.34 35.07 12.62
CA LYS A 315 -4.46 36.25 13.50
C LYS A 315 -3.69 36.07 14.81
N GLU A 316 -3.81 34.90 15.43
CA GLU A 316 -3.32 34.64 16.79
C GLU A 316 -1.86 34.17 16.83
N VAL A 317 -1.36 33.55 15.77
CA VAL A 317 0.02 33.01 15.71
C VAL A 317 0.85 33.77 14.69
N VAL A 318 0.45 33.79 13.41
CA VAL A 318 1.27 34.36 12.32
C VAL A 318 1.46 35.86 12.49
N ASN A 319 0.39 36.60 12.80
CA ASN A 319 0.41 38.05 12.98
C ASN A 319 0.52 38.52 14.43
N ARG A 320 0.93 37.65 15.34
CA ARG A 320 1.09 38.01 16.75
C ARG A 320 2.21 39.03 16.92
N LYS A 321 1.86 40.25 17.33
CA LYS A 321 2.82 41.36 17.51
C LYS A 321 3.63 41.26 18.80
N THR A 322 3.06 40.65 19.83
CA THR A 322 3.61 40.64 21.19
C THR A 322 4.23 39.29 21.50
N ILE A 323 5.52 39.32 21.81
CA ILE A 323 6.27 38.17 22.30
C ILE A 323 6.28 38.23 23.84
N PRO A 324 5.81 37.19 24.56
CA PRO A 324 5.90 37.16 26.02
C PRO A 324 7.33 37.34 26.51
N LYS A 325 7.51 38.03 27.63
CA LYS A 325 8.82 38.26 28.25
C LYS A 325 9.42 36.92 28.69
N SER A 326 10.74 36.77 28.58
CA SER A 326 11.45 35.54 28.98
C SER A 326 11.27 35.18 30.46
N ALA A 327 11.02 36.16 31.32
CA ALA A 327 10.75 35.93 32.75
C ALA A 327 9.42 35.20 33.02
N ASP A 328 8.46 35.25 32.09
CA ASP A 328 7.19 34.52 32.19
C ASP A 328 7.31 33.19 31.42
N THR A 329 7.90 32.20 32.07
CA THR A 329 8.22 30.90 31.47
C THR A 329 6.98 30.16 30.97
N LYS A 330 5.84 30.26 31.67
CA LYS A 330 4.58 29.62 31.25
C LYS A 330 4.03 30.28 29.97
N ALA A 331 3.89 31.61 29.95
CA ALA A 331 3.40 32.30 28.75
C ALA A 331 4.35 32.14 27.57
N ARG A 332 5.67 32.09 27.84
CA ARG A 332 6.71 31.84 26.84
C ARG A 332 6.59 30.45 26.23
N PHE A 333 6.44 29.41 27.06
CA PHE A 333 6.22 28.05 26.60
C PHE A 333 4.94 27.95 25.76
N GLN A 334 3.83 28.51 26.23
CA GLN A 334 2.57 28.51 25.46
C GLN A 334 2.73 29.18 24.10
N TYR A 335 3.38 30.35 24.03
CA TYR A 335 3.67 31.03 22.77
C TYR A 335 4.50 30.16 21.81
N ASN A 336 5.52 29.48 22.33
CA ASN A 336 6.37 28.58 21.54
C ASN A 336 5.60 27.33 21.09
N ALA A 337 4.75 26.75 21.95
CA ALA A 337 3.90 25.61 21.67
C ALA A 337 2.87 25.92 20.56
N GLU A 338 2.17 27.05 20.67
CA GLU A 338 1.23 27.54 19.66
C GLU A 338 1.93 27.74 18.31
N LYS A 339 3.09 28.41 18.31
CA LYS A 339 3.85 28.69 17.09
C LYS A 339 4.36 27.42 16.42
N LEU A 340 4.91 26.47 17.18
CA LEU A 340 5.49 25.26 16.62
C LEU A 340 4.42 24.28 16.15
N THR A 341 3.35 24.10 16.93
CA THR A 341 2.21 23.26 16.54
C THR A 341 1.52 23.81 15.31
N ALA A 342 1.25 25.12 15.26
CA ALA A 342 0.65 25.74 14.08
C ALA A 342 1.52 25.57 12.83
N ALA A 343 2.86 25.62 12.95
CA ALA A 343 3.75 25.42 11.81
C ALA A 343 3.66 23.98 11.25
N ALA A 344 3.57 22.98 12.13
CA ALA A 344 3.37 21.58 11.73
C ALA A 344 1.98 21.34 11.10
N VAL A 345 0.93 21.91 11.70
CA VAL A 345 -0.45 21.85 11.18
C VAL A 345 -0.53 22.52 9.79
N THR A 346 0.05 23.72 9.64
CA THR A 346 0.08 24.47 8.38
C THR A 346 0.80 23.69 7.28
N GLN A 347 1.87 22.98 7.63
CA GLN A 347 2.58 22.13 6.68
C GLN A 347 1.70 20.99 6.15
N THR A 348 1.04 20.26 7.03
CA THR A 348 0.13 19.15 6.64
C THR A 348 -1.04 19.68 5.82
N TYR A 349 -1.67 20.77 6.27
CA TYR A 349 -2.80 21.42 5.59
C TYR A 349 -2.45 21.90 4.17
N HIS A 350 -1.26 22.47 3.98
CA HIS A 350 -0.80 22.90 2.66
C HIS A 350 -0.80 21.74 1.65
N TYR A 351 -0.33 20.55 2.05
CA TYR A 351 -0.36 19.38 1.16
C TYR A 351 -1.76 18.82 0.92
N MET A 352 -2.65 18.90 1.92
CA MET A 352 -4.06 18.52 1.73
C MET A 352 -4.70 19.41 0.64
N ILE A 353 -4.44 20.73 0.67
CA ILE A 353 -4.95 21.67 -0.34
C ILE A 353 -4.33 21.44 -1.72
N GLU A 354 -3.01 21.26 -1.82
CA GLU A 354 -2.34 20.97 -3.11
C GLU A 354 -2.84 19.68 -3.75
N SER A 355 -3.00 18.65 -2.92
CA SER A 355 -3.39 17.32 -3.36
C SER A 355 -4.90 17.17 -3.52
N GLY A 356 -5.69 18.18 -3.14
CA GLY A 356 -7.14 18.18 -3.26
C GLY A 356 -7.83 17.15 -2.37
N LEU A 357 -7.33 16.99 -1.14
CA LEU A 357 -7.75 15.97 -0.19
C LEU A 357 -8.61 16.56 0.92
N GLU A 358 -9.56 15.75 1.40
CA GLU A 358 -10.36 16.04 2.59
C GLU A 358 -9.62 15.68 3.88
N HIS A 359 -8.78 14.63 3.86
CA HIS A 359 -8.23 13.98 5.04
C HIS A 359 -6.69 14.08 5.09
N GLY A 360 -6.13 14.20 6.29
CA GLY A 360 -4.68 14.25 6.52
C GLY A 360 -4.32 13.85 7.95
N VAL A 361 -3.06 13.47 8.17
CA VAL A 361 -2.54 13.04 9.48
C VAL A 361 -1.25 13.80 9.80
N LEU A 362 -1.09 14.21 11.05
CA LEU A 362 0.19 14.62 11.62
C LEU A 362 0.48 13.72 12.83
N THR A 363 1.64 13.08 12.85
CA THR A 363 2.00 12.17 13.94
C THR A 363 3.40 12.41 14.48
N THR A 364 3.54 12.17 15.79
CA THR A 364 4.83 12.11 16.48
C THR A 364 5.24 10.68 16.81
N GLY A 365 4.42 9.69 16.47
CA GLY A 365 4.55 8.31 16.96
C GLY A 365 4.04 8.13 18.39
N GLU A 366 4.01 9.17 19.22
CA GLU A 366 3.36 9.15 20.54
C GLU A 366 1.88 9.53 20.44
N ALA A 367 1.54 10.46 19.53
CA ALA A 367 0.18 10.94 19.28
C ALA A 367 -0.09 11.11 17.79
N PHE A 368 -1.36 11.01 17.42
CA PHE A 368 -1.88 11.21 16.07
C PHE A 368 -2.86 12.38 16.07
N ILE A 369 -2.76 13.25 15.07
CA ILE A 369 -3.70 14.34 14.84
C ILE A 369 -4.36 14.07 13.48
N PHE A 370 -5.63 13.71 13.53
CA PHE A 370 -6.44 13.46 12.34
C PHE A 370 -7.11 14.75 11.89
N PHE A 371 -6.94 15.10 10.61
CA PHE A 371 -7.48 16.32 10.02
C PHE A 371 -8.61 16.04 9.04
N LYS A 372 -9.57 16.97 8.98
CA LYS A 372 -10.64 17.04 7.98
C LYS A 372 -10.83 18.47 7.47
N ILE A 373 -10.91 18.62 6.15
CA ILE A 373 -11.26 19.87 5.47
C ILE A 373 -12.66 19.69 4.89
N ASP A 374 -13.58 20.59 5.25
CA ASP A 374 -14.79 20.81 4.47
C ASP A 374 -14.46 21.72 3.29
N TRP A 375 -14.51 21.19 2.07
CA TRP A 375 -14.18 21.95 0.87
C TRP A 375 -15.21 23.04 0.50
N ASN A 376 -16.36 23.08 1.18
CA ASN A 376 -17.25 24.24 1.13
C ASN A 376 -16.70 25.42 1.96
N CYS A 377 -15.85 25.15 2.95
CA CYS A 377 -15.19 26.13 3.80
C CYS A 377 -13.71 25.76 4.01
N PRO A 378 -12.86 25.79 2.96
CA PRO A 378 -11.50 25.27 3.02
C PRO A 378 -10.64 26.01 4.07
N GLN A 379 -11.02 27.24 4.42
CA GLN A 379 -10.36 28.04 5.45
C GLN A 379 -10.43 27.46 6.86
N ARG A 380 -11.34 26.51 7.12
CA ARG A 380 -11.50 25.83 8.41
C ARG A 380 -10.90 24.43 8.33
N LEU A 381 -9.93 24.17 9.20
CA LEU A 381 -9.36 22.85 9.40
C LEU A 381 -9.91 22.25 10.69
N GLN A 382 -10.55 21.09 10.59
CA GLN A 382 -10.99 20.31 11.74
C GLN A 382 -9.89 19.35 12.18
N TYR A 383 -9.72 19.14 13.49
CA TYR A 383 -8.72 18.23 14.04
C TYR A 383 -9.26 17.34 15.16
N HIS A 384 -8.75 16.11 15.27
CA HIS A 384 -8.93 15.24 16.43
C HIS A 384 -7.55 14.77 16.92
N LEU A 385 -7.26 14.97 18.22
CA LEU A 385 -6.04 14.49 18.86
C LEU A 385 -6.30 13.12 19.50
N ALA A 386 -5.51 12.14 19.08
CA ALA A 386 -5.48 10.80 19.61
C ALA A 386 -4.15 10.52 20.31
N GLU A 387 -4.21 10.04 21.54
CA GLU A 387 -3.08 9.63 22.36
C GLU A 387 -3.26 8.15 22.77
N PRO A 388 -2.82 7.18 21.94
CA PRO A 388 -3.23 5.79 22.08
C PRO A 388 -2.91 5.15 23.44
N VAL A 389 -1.71 5.40 23.99
CA VAL A 389 -1.30 4.82 25.29
C VAL A 389 -2.22 5.24 26.43
N PRO A 390 -2.44 6.54 26.70
CA PRO A 390 -3.35 6.96 27.77
C PRO A 390 -4.83 6.65 27.47
N GLU A 391 -5.26 6.65 26.21
CA GLU A 391 -6.64 6.29 25.84
C GLU A 391 -6.95 4.80 26.09
N VAL A 392 -6.04 3.89 25.74
CA VAL A 392 -6.19 2.45 26.00
C VAL A 392 -6.38 2.17 27.50
N LEU A 393 -5.60 2.86 28.35
CA LEU A 393 -5.73 2.74 29.80
C LEU A 393 -7.03 3.35 30.35
N ALA A 394 -7.59 4.33 29.64
CA ALA A 394 -8.81 5.02 30.02
C ALA A 394 -10.09 4.26 29.64
N HIS A 395 -10.02 3.36 28.66
CA HIS A 395 -11.17 2.64 28.09
C HIS A 395 -10.98 1.10 28.18
N PRO A 396 -10.97 0.49 29.38
CA PRO A 396 -10.62 -0.93 29.54
C PRO A 396 -11.57 -1.88 28.79
N GLU A 397 -12.87 -1.56 28.71
CA GLU A 397 -13.86 -2.41 28.03
C GLU A 397 -13.72 -2.38 26.49
N ASN A 398 -13.24 -1.26 25.95
CA ASN A 398 -13.10 -1.03 24.50
C ASN A 398 -11.64 -0.71 24.11
N ALA A 399 -10.68 -1.22 24.89
CA ALA A 399 -9.26 -0.86 24.79
C ALA A 399 -8.69 -1.09 23.38
N HIS A 400 -9.10 -2.18 22.74
CA HIS A 400 -8.68 -2.56 21.40
C HIS A 400 -9.08 -1.54 20.31
N LEU A 401 -10.09 -0.69 20.55
CA LEU A 401 -10.52 0.37 19.62
C LEU A 401 -9.74 1.67 19.78
N CYS A 402 -9.10 1.87 20.94
CA CYS A 402 -8.30 3.05 21.25
C CYS A 402 -6.83 2.91 20.84
N THR A 403 -6.42 1.76 20.30
CA THR A 403 -5.03 1.50 19.92
C THR A 403 -4.63 2.29 18.68
N ALA A 404 -3.34 2.55 18.49
CA ALA A 404 -2.83 3.28 17.33
C ALA A 404 -3.25 2.63 16.00
N VAL A 405 -3.13 1.30 15.90
CA VAL A 405 -3.55 0.52 14.73
C VAL A 405 -5.05 0.67 14.49
N ALA A 406 -5.88 0.58 15.53
CA ALA A 406 -7.33 0.69 15.40
C ALA A 406 -7.75 2.11 14.99
N GLN A 407 -7.23 3.14 15.64
CA GLN A 407 -7.56 4.53 15.35
C GLN A 407 -7.14 4.91 13.92
N TYR A 408 -5.93 4.50 13.51
CA TYR A 408 -5.43 4.73 12.15
C TYR A 408 -6.25 3.96 11.11
N LEU A 409 -6.54 2.67 11.34
CA LEU A 409 -7.38 1.85 10.47
C LEU A 409 -8.76 2.50 10.26
N ALA A 410 -9.42 2.91 11.34
CA ALA A 410 -10.72 3.55 11.25
C ALA A 410 -10.67 4.82 10.42
N PHE A 411 -9.64 5.66 10.64
CA PHE A 411 -9.44 6.88 9.86
C PHE A 411 -9.20 6.58 8.36
N THR A 412 -8.38 5.58 8.02
CA THR A 412 -8.17 5.18 6.63
C THR A 412 -9.45 4.66 5.98
N LEU A 413 -10.27 3.90 6.71
CA LEU A 413 -11.60 3.46 6.25
C LEU A 413 -12.59 4.62 6.07
N MET A 414 -12.54 5.65 6.94
CA MET A 414 -13.30 6.89 6.75
C MET A 414 -12.88 7.63 5.48
N ALA A 415 -11.58 7.74 5.23
CA ALA A 415 -11.03 8.42 4.06
C ALA A 415 -11.33 7.70 2.73
N LEU A 416 -11.47 6.37 2.77
CA LEU A 416 -11.92 5.58 1.62
C LEU A 416 -13.36 5.93 1.21
N GLY A 417 -14.24 5.98 2.21
CA GLY A 417 -15.64 6.35 2.06
C GLY A 417 -16.57 5.28 1.49
N SER A 418 -17.79 5.71 1.19
CA SER A 418 -18.78 4.83 0.55
C SER A 418 -18.53 4.74 -0.96
N PRO A 419 -18.87 3.61 -1.63
CA PRO A 419 -18.68 3.49 -3.07
C PRO A 419 -19.40 4.58 -3.86
N GLY A 420 -18.67 5.24 -4.75
CA GLY A 420 -19.20 6.30 -5.61
C GLY A 420 -19.23 7.70 -4.96
N GLU A 421 -18.78 7.82 -3.73
CA GLU A 421 -18.60 9.12 -3.08
C GLU A 421 -17.40 9.86 -3.70
N ARG A 422 -17.60 11.15 -4.01
CA ARG A 422 -16.55 12.00 -4.55
C ARG A 422 -15.62 12.42 -3.41
N ARG A 423 -14.42 11.84 -3.35
CA ARG A 423 -13.40 12.09 -2.32
C ARG A 423 -12.21 12.95 -2.80
N GLY A 424 -12.24 13.40 -4.06
CA GLY A 424 -11.15 14.15 -4.69
C GLY A 424 -11.64 15.44 -5.32
N HIS A 425 -10.89 16.52 -5.08
CA HIS A 425 -11.18 17.85 -5.61
C HIS A 425 -10.33 18.14 -6.83
N GLY A 426 -10.97 18.65 -7.88
CA GLY A 426 -10.33 18.96 -9.17
C GLY A 426 -9.44 20.20 -9.11
N GLN A 427 -8.77 20.50 -10.22
CA GLN A 427 -7.86 21.63 -10.37
C GLN A 427 -8.57 22.97 -10.09
N GLU A 428 -9.81 23.13 -10.55
CA GLU A 428 -10.54 24.39 -10.41
C GLU A 428 -11.02 24.65 -8.97
N GLU A 429 -11.43 23.60 -8.26
CA GLU A 429 -11.80 23.72 -6.84
C GLU A 429 -10.57 24.01 -5.96
N ARG A 430 -9.44 23.37 -6.24
CA ARG A 430 -8.15 23.69 -5.60
C ARG A 430 -7.75 25.14 -5.82
N GLY A 431 -7.80 25.62 -7.06
CA GLY A 431 -7.47 27.00 -7.40
C GLY A 431 -8.31 28.01 -6.62
N LYS A 432 -9.64 27.82 -6.59
CA LYS A 432 -10.55 28.67 -5.81
C LYS A 432 -10.25 28.64 -4.31
N ALA A 433 -9.96 27.46 -3.75
CA ALA A 433 -9.58 27.35 -2.35
C ALA A 433 -8.27 28.12 -2.07
N MET A 434 -7.23 27.92 -2.89
CA MET A 434 -5.93 28.57 -2.75
C MET A 434 -6.01 30.11 -2.84
N GLU A 435 -6.85 30.67 -3.73
CA GLU A 435 -7.06 32.12 -3.85
C GLU A 435 -7.60 32.76 -2.56
N GLY A 436 -8.41 32.02 -1.80
CA GLY A 436 -9.00 32.49 -0.55
C GLY A 436 -8.12 32.29 0.69
N LEU A 437 -6.98 31.61 0.55
CA LEU A 437 -6.11 31.23 1.66
C LEU A 437 -4.94 32.19 1.82
N LYS A 438 -4.48 32.32 3.07
CA LYS A 438 -3.32 33.14 3.41
C LYS A 438 -2.08 32.26 3.50
N THR A 439 -0.91 32.83 3.27
CA THR A 439 0.35 32.10 3.36
C THR A 439 1.11 32.42 4.64
N TRP A 440 1.85 31.43 5.14
CA TRP A 440 2.81 31.60 6.22
C TRP A 440 4.23 31.41 5.68
N THR A 441 5.04 32.44 5.84
CA THR A 441 6.39 32.57 5.26
C THR A 441 7.47 31.75 5.97
N VAL A 442 7.16 31.12 7.11
CA VAL A 442 8.13 30.41 7.94
C VAL A 442 7.80 28.92 7.95
N ASP A 443 8.81 28.08 7.68
CA ASP A 443 8.69 26.63 7.76
C ASP A 443 8.87 26.10 9.20
N PHE A 444 8.54 24.83 9.41
CA PHE A 444 8.63 24.18 10.72
C PHE A 444 10.06 24.18 11.28
N GLU A 445 11.07 23.85 10.47
CA GLU A 445 12.47 23.77 10.91
C GLU A 445 13.02 25.15 11.25
N SER A 446 12.71 26.17 10.46
CA SER A 446 13.03 27.56 10.79
C SER A 446 12.36 28.01 12.10
N THR A 447 11.10 27.63 12.32
CA THR A 447 10.38 27.91 13.56
C THR A 447 11.04 27.21 14.74
N LEU A 448 11.34 25.93 14.61
CA LEU A 448 12.02 25.12 15.62
C LEU A 448 13.36 25.75 16.00
N ARG A 449 14.22 26.06 15.02
CA ARG A 449 15.53 26.70 15.27
C ARG A 449 15.43 28.06 15.95
N SER A 450 14.35 28.81 15.73
CA SER A 450 14.15 30.12 16.37
C SER A 450 13.83 30.05 17.87
N ILE A 451 13.45 28.87 18.38
CA ILE A 451 13.07 28.68 19.79
C ILE A 451 14.27 28.07 20.54
N PRO A 452 14.80 28.70 21.60
CA PRO A 452 15.85 28.12 22.44
C PRO A 452 15.43 26.75 23.02
N LYS A 453 16.35 25.79 23.17
CA LYS A 453 16.02 24.42 23.59
C LYS A 453 15.44 24.37 25.01
N ASP A 454 15.97 25.17 25.90
CA ASP A 454 15.51 25.37 27.28
C ASP A 454 14.08 25.93 27.35
N GLU A 455 13.67 26.75 26.38
CA GLU A 455 12.30 27.26 26.29
C GLU A 455 11.30 26.27 25.63
N ARG A 456 11.78 25.12 25.16
CA ARG A 456 10.93 24.03 24.59
C ARG A 456 10.61 22.93 25.60
N THR A 457 11.28 22.93 26.73
CA THR A 457 11.14 21.89 27.75
C THR A 457 10.55 22.52 28.99
N VAL A 458 9.53 21.89 29.56
CA VAL A 458 8.96 22.26 30.86
C VAL A 458 9.08 21.04 31.76
N SER A 459 9.45 21.25 33.04
CA SER A 459 9.25 20.24 34.07
C SER A 459 7.74 20.07 34.29
N PRO A 460 7.15 18.88 34.06
CA PRO A 460 5.69 18.66 34.05
C PRO A 460 4.96 18.83 35.40
N ASP A 461 5.61 19.39 36.42
CA ASP A 461 5.07 19.38 37.77
C ASP A 461 3.91 20.41 37.91
N ASP A 462 2.72 19.87 38.20
CA ASP A 462 1.53 20.51 38.77
C ASP A 462 0.51 21.28 37.90
N SER A 463 0.53 21.16 36.58
CA SER A 463 -0.50 21.80 35.72
C SER A 463 -1.41 20.79 35.01
N SER A 464 -2.73 20.96 35.20
CA SER A 464 -3.76 20.17 34.50
C SER A 464 -3.73 20.32 32.96
N GLU A 465 -3.17 21.42 32.45
CA GLU A 465 -3.07 21.74 31.02
C GLU A 465 -2.12 20.80 30.26
N TYR A 466 -1.26 20.06 30.97
CA TYR A 466 -0.34 19.10 30.37
C TYR A 466 -0.84 17.65 30.41
N ARG A 467 -2.06 17.39 30.91
CA ARG A 467 -2.62 16.02 30.98
C ARG A 467 -3.13 15.55 29.61
N PRO A 468 -3.04 14.25 29.30
CA PRO A 468 -3.55 13.70 28.06
C PRO A 468 -5.08 13.81 27.98
N THR A 469 -5.59 14.06 26.77
CA THR A 469 -7.03 14.00 26.51
C THR A 469 -7.40 12.54 26.26
N THR A 470 -8.21 11.97 27.14
CA THR A 470 -8.51 10.52 27.14
C THR A 470 -9.95 10.20 26.78
N TYR A 471 -10.81 11.21 26.64
CA TYR A 471 -12.23 11.07 26.29
C TYR A 471 -12.96 10.03 27.17
N LYS A 472 -12.63 9.96 28.46
CA LYS A 472 -13.14 8.95 29.41
C LYS A 472 -14.66 8.89 29.51
N ASP A 473 -15.32 10.03 29.32
CA ASP A 473 -16.77 10.15 29.43
C ASP A 473 -17.50 9.80 28.12
N VAL A 474 -16.77 9.42 27.06
CA VAL A 474 -17.34 9.09 25.74
C VAL A 474 -17.47 7.57 25.60
N ASP A 475 -18.68 7.10 25.30
CA ASP A 475 -18.92 5.70 24.95
C ASP A 475 -18.25 5.33 23.62
N ARG A 476 -17.34 4.36 23.66
CA ARG A 476 -16.58 3.84 22.50
C ARG A 476 -17.20 2.59 21.86
N THR A 477 -18.37 2.15 22.31
CA THR A 477 -19.01 0.92 21.80
C THR A 477 -19.34 1.06 20.31
N PRO A 478 -18.92 0.11 19.44
CA PRO A 478 -19.23 0.16 18.01
C PRO A 478 -20.74 0.26 17.74
N SER A 479 -21.12 1.10 16.79
CA SER A 479 -22.53 1.29 16.43
C SER A 479 -23.12 0.00 15.84
N VAL A 480 -24.30 -0.42 16.27
CA VAL A 480 -25.00 -1.54 15.62
C VAL A 480 -25.60 -1.04 14.30
N PRO A 481 -25.16 -1.51 13.13
CA PRO A 481 -25.73 -1.05 11.87
C PRO A 481 -27.20 -1.46 11.83
N ARG A 482 -28.09 -0.48 11.69
CA ARG A 482 -29.52 -0.73 11.46
C ARG A 482 -29.63 -1.54 10.18
N ARG A 483 -29.97 -2.84 10.28
CA ARG A 483 -30.38 -3.64 9.13
C ARG A 483 -31.52 -2.89 8.44
N ARG A 484 -31.22 -2.21 7.33
CA ARG A 484 -32.26 -1.77 6.40
C ARG A 484 -32.85 -3.04 5.82
N THR A 485 -33.89 -3.55 6.47
CA THR A 485 -34.84 -4.43 5.82
C THR A 485 -35.23 -3.69 4.54
N ARG A 486 -34.80 -4.21 3.38
CA ARG A 486 -35.28 -3.75 2.08
C ARG A 486 -36.80 -3.94 2.13
N ARG A 487 -37.55 -2.91 2.53
CA ARG A 487 -38.92 -2.74 2.08
C ARG A 487 -38.77 -2.54 0.58
N THR A 488 -39.05 -3.59 -0.17
CA THR A 488 -39.42 -3.51 -1.57
C THR A 488 -40.55 -2.49 -1.67
N ALA A 489 -40.20 -1.23 -1.94
CA ALA A 489 -41.13 -0.25 -2.44
C ALA A 489 -41.44 -0.67 -3.88
N ALA A 490 -42.43 -1.54 -4.04
CA ALA A 490 -43.09 -1.73 -5.31
C ALA A 490 -43.67 -0.37 -5.70
N VAL A 491 -43.17 0.16 -6.81
CA VAL A 491 -43.74 1.32 -7.50
C VAL A 491 -45.11 0.88 -8.01
N GLU A 492 -46.18 1.33 -7.35
CA GLU A 492 -47.53 1.25 -7.90
C GLU A 492 -47.65 2.29 -9.02
N ALA A 493 -47.36 1.85 -10.25
CA ALA A 493 -47.91 2.47 -11.44
C ALA A 493 -49.40 2.14 -11.48
N SER A 494 -50.22 3.18 -11.33
CA SER A 494 -51.65 3.13 -11.54
C SER A 494 -51.97 2.69 -12.96
N ASP A 495 -52.59 1.53 -13.12
CA ASP A 495 -53.42 1.28 -14.30
C ASP A 495 -54.71 0.54 -13.93
N ARG A 496 -55.81 1.14 -14.34
CA ARG A 496 -57.18 0.71 -14.08
C ARG A 496 -57.58 -0.36 -15.08
N ILE A 497 -57.76 -1.63 -14.68
CA ILE A 497 -58.72 -2.52 -15.33
C ILE A 497 -59.45 -3.39 -14.29
N LEU A 498 -60.78 -3.39 -14.44
CA LEU A 498 -61.82 -4.09 -13.70
C LEU A 498 -61.63 -5.61 -13.69
N ARG A 499 -61.88 -6.28 -12.55
CA ARG A 499 -63.02 -7.20 -12.34
C ARG A 499 -62.82 -8.14 -11.12
N ARG A 500 -63.79 -8.03 -10.20
CA ARG A 500 -64.53 -9.10 -9.50
C ARG A 500 -63.77 -10.11 -8.61
N ASP A 501 -63.97 -9.93 -7.30
CA ASP A 501 -64.45 -10.93 -6.31
C ASP A 501 -64.23 -12.41 -6.67
N ASP A 502 -63.46 -13.16 -5.89
CA ASP A 502 -63.95 -13.80 -4.66
C ASP A 502 -62.85 -14.64 -3.97
N ARG A 503 -63.05 -14.87 -2.67
CA ARG A 503 -62.19 -15.62 -1.74
C ARG A 503 -62.09 -17.12 -2.08
N ARG A 504 -60.91 -17.75 -1.85
CA ARG A 504 -60.68 -19.02 -1.11
C ARG A 504 -59.25 -19.59 -1.32
N GLU A 505 -58.54 -19.79 -0.22
CA GLU A 505 -57.47 -20.80 -0.07
C GLU A 505 -58.10 -22.20 0.13
N PRO A 506 -57.32 -23.28 0.37
CA PRO A 506 -56.26 -23.90 -0.45
C PRO A 506 -56.59 -25.40 -0.70
N SER A 507 -55.89 -26.08 -1.61
CA SER A 507 -55.89 -27.55 -1.62
C SER A 507 -54.60 -28.10 -2.22
N ASP A 508 -53.91 -28.89 -1.40
CA ASP A 508 -52.81 -29.79 -1.74
C ASP A 508 -53.25 -30.82 -2.78
N ASP A 509 -52.35 -31.25 -3.67
CA ASP A 509 -52.07 -32.68 -3.86
C ASP A 509 -50.71 -32.92 -4.54
N GLU A 510 -50.09 -34.00 -4.09
CA GLU A 510 -48.81 -34.60 -4.44
C GLU A 510 -48.75 -35.15 -5.87
N SER A 511 -47.53 -35.24 -6.44
CA SER A 511 -46.99 -36.46 -7.09
C SER A 511 -45.63 -36.20 -7.76
N ALA A 512 -44.60 -36.95 -7.34
CA ALA A 512 -43.40 -37.29 -8.14
C ALA A 512 -43.78 -38.34 -9.22
N PRO A 513 -42.87 -39.06 -9.95
CA PRO A 513 -41.42 -38.92 -10.19
C PRO A 513 -40.97 -39.19 -11.67
N GLY A 514 -39.70 -38.89 -11.99
CA GLY A 514 -38.87 -39.79 -12.82
C GLY A 514 -38.80 -39.64 -14.37
N PRO A 515 -37.87 -40.36 -15.04
CA PRO A 515 -36.89 -39.85 -16.05
C PRO A 515 -36.98 -40.64 -17.40
N PRO A 516 -35.93 -41.02 -18.21
CA PRO A 516 -34.55 -40.57 -18.49
C PRO A 516 -34.12 -40.57 -20.02
N ASP A 517 -32.84 -40.25 -20.31
CA ASP A 517 -31.86 -40.85 -21.29
C ASP A 517 -32.23 -41.13 -22.77
N THR A 518 -31.52 -40.68 -23.83
CA THR A 518 -30.15 -41.02 -24.39
C THR A 518 -30.15 -40.64 -25.91
N PRO A 519 -29.18 -40.97 -26.81
CA PRO A 519 -27.71 -40.80 -26.87
C PRO A 519 -27.17 -40.21 -28.23
N THR A 520 -25.86 -39.93 -28.31
CA THR A 520 -25.02 -39.57 -29.50
C THR A 520 -24.86 -40.76 -30.51
N PRO A 521 -24.45 -40.61 -31.81
CA PRO A 521 -23.02 -40.43 -32.21
C PRO A 521 -22.68 -39.85 -33.64
N SER A 522 -21.36 -39.63 -33.87
CA SER A 522 -20.57 -39.74 -35.14
C SER A 522 -20.12 -38.49 -35.94
N ALA A 523 -18.79 -38.36 -36.13
CA ALA A 523 -18.02 -37.40 -36.96
C ALA A 523 -17.68 -38.02 -38.36
N PRO A 524 -16.75 -37.52 -39.23
CA PRO A 524 -16.01 -36.23 -39.36
C PRO A 524 -15.95 -35.65 -40.82
N THR A 525 -15.51 -34.39 -41.03
CA THR A 525 -14.54 -33.97 -42.10
C THR A 525 -14.26 -32.45 -42.18
N ALA A 526 -12.96 -32.13 -42.19
CA ALA A 526 -12.24 -31.12 -42.99
C ALA A 526 -12.72 -29.64 -43.15
N ARG A 527 -11.86 -28.74 -42.62
CA ARG A 527 -11.40 -27.45 -43.18
C ARG A 527 -12.42 -26.30 -43.33
N LEU A 528 -12.30 -25.27 -42.49
CA LEU A 528 -11.77 -23.95 -42.90
C LEU A 528 -11.63 -23.05 -41.67
N GLY A 529 -10.44 -22.47 -41.52
CA GLY A 529 -10.13 -21.48 -40.49
C GLY A 529 -10.79 -20.12 -40.72
N SER A 530 -10.50 -19.19 -39.80
CA SER A 530 -10.84 -17.76 -39.84
C SER A 530 -12.10 -17.28 -39.11
N ARG A 531 -12.48 -17.88 -37.97
CA ARG A 531 -13.52 -17.31 -37.09
C ARG A 531 -13.21 -17.26 -35.58
N ARG A 532 -11.96 -17.51 -35.17
CA ARG A 532 -11.54 -17.44 -33.75
C ARG A 532 -11.06 -16.04 -33.32
N SER A 533 -10.66 -15.19 -34.27
CA SER A 533 -10.08 -13.86 -34.00
C SER A 533 -11.12 -12.77 -33.68
N GLN A 534 -12.39 -12.94 -34.06
CA GLN A 534 -13.44 -11.93 -33.84
C GLN A 534 -14.14 -12.03 -32.48
N ARG A 535 -13.94 -13.12 -31.71
CA ARG A 535 -14.51 -13.25 -30.34
C ARG A 535 -13.59 -12.76 -29.22
N ILE A 536 -12.30 -12.57 -29.49
CA ILE A 536 -11.35 -12.04 -28.49
C ILE A 536 -11.37 -10.50 -28.50
N ALA A 537 -11.62 -9.86 -29.65
CA ALA A 537 -11.76 -8.40 -29.76
C ALA A 537 -13.00 -7.82 -29.02
N LEU A 538 -13.94 -8.67 -28.59
CA LEU A 538 -15.13 -8.24 -27.83
C LEU A 538 -14.97 -8.36 -26.31
N ARG A 539 -13.85 -8.90 -25.80
CA ARG A 539 -13.60 -9.03 -24.35
C ARG A 539 -12.75 -7.92 -23.73
N LEU A 540 -12.23 -6.97 -24.51
CA LEU A 540 -11.42 -5.85 -24.04
C LEU A 540 -12.20 -4.52 -23.98
N ARG A 541 -13.52 -4.57 -23.78
CA ARG A 541 -14.33 -3.36 -23.53
C ARG A 541 -14.39 -3.10 -22.03
N PRO A 542 -13.98 -1.93 -21.52
CA PRO A 542 -14.38 -1.50 -20.19
C PRO A 542 -15.90 -1.30 -20.23
N SER A 543 -16.64 -2.17 -19.57
CA SER A 543 -18.08 -2.01 -19.37
C SER A 543 -18.33 -1.48 -17.98
N GLY A 544 -18.94 -0.29 -17.91
CA GLY A 544 -19.86 0.09 -16.85
C GLY A 544 -19.35 1.07 -15.80
N ARG A 545 -19.64 2.36 -16.01
CA ARG A 545 -20.38 3.22 -15.06
C ARG A 545 -20.84 4.50 -15.77
N GLU A 546 -22.15 4.66 -15.88
CA GLU A 546 -22.79 5.89 -16.31
C GLU A 546 -22.75 6.91 -15.17
N SER A 547 -21.72 7.75 -15.16
CA SER A 547 -21.75 9.05 -14.50
C SER A 547 -21.04 10.04 -15.42
N GLY A 548 -21.79 11.02 -15.90
CA GLY A 548 -21.34 11.95 -16.94
C GLY A 548 -20.15 12.79 -16.49
N GLN A 549 -18.93 12.36 -16.82
CA GLN A 549 -17.75 13.19 -17.08
C GLN A 549 -16.58 12.27 -17.50
N GLY A 550 -16.20 12.34 -18.79
CA GLY A 550 -14.81 12.12 -19.22
C GLY A 550 -14.27 10.72 -19.54
N GLN A 551 -14.81 9.60 -19.04
CA GLN A 551 -14.25 8.27 -19.35
C GLN A 551 -14.92 7.60 -20.56
N GLY A 552 -14.12 7.10 -21.51
CA GLY A 552 -14.59 6.21 -22.59
C GLY A 552 -14.52 6.76 -24.03
N ARG A 553 -13.92 7.93 -24.28
CA ARG A 553 -13.76 8.43 -25.66
C ARG A 553 -12.53 7.84 -26.34
N GLN A 554 -12.71 7.34 -27.56
CA GLN A 554 -11.61 6.82 -28.38
C GLN A 554 -10.75 7.97 -28.93
N TYR A 555 -9.45 7.75 -29.09
CA TYR A 555 -8.55 8.72 -29.69
C TYR A 555 -8.82 8.91 -31.19
N CYS A 556 -8.65 10.15 -31.66
CA CYS A 556 -8.64 10.44 -33.10
C CYS A 556 -7.49 9.72 -33.79
N THR A 557 -7.68 9.35 -35.05
CA THR A 557 -6.64 8.69 -35.85
C THR A 557 -5.48 9.65 -36.16
N GLN A 558 -4.29 9.08 -36.36
CA GLN A 558 -3.08 9.80 -36.80
C GLN A 558 -3.39 10.66 -38.04
N GLN A 559 -4.04 10.06 -39.03
CA GLN A 559 -4.39 10.73 -40.28
C GLN A 559 -5.39 11.87 -40.10
N CYS A 560 -6.39 11.72 -39.22
CA CYS A 560 -7.34 12.79 -38.90
C CYS A 560 -6.62 14.04 -38.35
N LEU A 561 -5.69 13.83 -37.42
CA LEU A 561 -4.96 14.92 -36.74
C LEU A 561 -3.89 15.54 -37.65
N LEU A 562 -3.20 14.74 -38.46
CA LEU A 562 -2.26 15.23 -39.46
C LEU A 562 -2.96 16.11 -40.51
N ARG A 563 -4.12 15.65 -41.00
CA ARG A 563 -4.93 16.40 -41.98
C ARG A 563 -5.53 17.66 -41.38
N LEU A 564 -5.93 17.67 -40.11
CA LEU A 564 -6.29 18.91 -39.41
C LEU A 564 -5.13 19.91 -39.41
N LYS A 565 -3.91 19.47 -39.05
CA LYS A 565 -2.71 20.31 -38.99
C LYS A 565 -2.31 20.88 -40.36
N THR A 566 -2.48 20.10 -41.42
CA THR A 566 -2.10 20.45 -42.80
C THR A 566 -3.21 21.11 -43.62
N GLY A 567 -4.44 21.20 -43.09
CA GLY A 567 -5.60 21.77 -43.80
C GLY A 567 -6.26 20.82 -44.82
N GLY A 568 -6.07 19.50 -44.64
CA GLY A 568 -6.64 18.43 -45.45
C GLY A 568 -8.10 18.08 -45.14
N TYR A 569 -8.56 16.97 -45.71
CA TYR A 569 -9.91 16.43 -45.50
C TYR A 569 -9.99 15.57 -44.23
N LEU A 570 -11.16 15.57 -43.61
CA LEU A 570 -11.47 14.73 -42.46
C LEU A 570 -11.24 13.25 -42.79
N ASP A 571 -10.61 12.53 -41.87
CA ASP A 571 -10.55 11.08 -41.93
C ASP A 571 -11.89 10.47 -41.49
N LEU A 572 -12.54 9.74 -42.38
CA LEU A 572 -13.87 9.17 -42.13
C LEU A 572 -13.81 7.94 -41.21
N ASP A 573 -12.64 7.30 -41.11
CA ASP A 573 -12.40 6.16 -40.22
C ASP A 573 -12.08 6.60 -38.79
N CYS A 574 -11.98 7.92 -38.54
CA CYS A 574 -11.80 8.46 -37.21
C CYS A 574 -13.05 8.19 -36.35
N PRO A 575 -12.91 7.61 -35.14
CA PRO A 575 -14.05 7.31 -34.29
C PRO A 575 -14.83 8.56 -33.87
N ASN A 576 -14.17 9.72 -33.87
CA ASN A 576 -14.75 11.01 -33.53
C ASN A 576 -15.22 11.81 -34.76
N ALA A 577 -15.18 11.23 -35.97
CA ALA A 577 -15.54 11.93 -37.21
C ALA A 577 -16.95 12.53 -37.17
N VAL A 578 -17.92 11.86 -36.52
CA VAL A 578 -19.28 12.37 -36.37
C VAL A 578 -19.32 13.66 -35.55
N LEU A 579 -18.55 13.74 -34.46
CA LEU A 579 -18.46 14.94 -33.61
C LEU A 579 -17.79 16.10 -34.36
N HIS A 580 -16.77 15.79 -35.16
CA HIS A 580 -16.11 16.77 -36.03
C HIS A 580 -17.08 17.31 -37.10
N LYS A 581 -18.02 16.49 -37.59
CA LYS A 581 -19.02 16.88 -38.60
C LYS A 581 -20.21 17.64 -38.03
N ALA A 582 -20.72 17.23 -36.86
CA ALA A 582 -21.95 17.79 -36.28
C ALA A 582 -21.85 19.29 -35.99
N THR A 583 -20.62 19.81 -35.86
CA THR A 583 -20.31 21.22 -35.63
C THR A 583 -19.95 21.98 -36.92
N ALA A 584 -19.84 21.28 -38.05
CA ALA A 584 -19.64 21.87 -39.37
C ALA A 584 -21.02 22.18 -39.98
N GLY A 585 -21.46 23.44 -39.92
CA GLY A 585 -22.61 23.90 -40.71
C GLY A 585 -22.40 23.49 -42.18
N GLY A 586 -23.23 22.56 -42.65
CA GLY A 586 -22.97 21.74 -43.83
C GLY A 586 -22.55 22.52 -45.08
N LYS A 587 -21.30 22.36 -45.48
CA LYS A 587 -20.85 22.56 -46.87
C LYS A 587 -20.01 21.36 -47.26
N GLY A 588 -20.69 20.26 -47.60
CA GLY A 588 -20.06 19.10 -48.22
C GLY A 588 -19.64 19.45 -49.65
N CYS A 589 -18.45 18.99 -50.07
CA CYS A 589 -18.08 19.02 -51.48
C CYS A 589 -18.88 17.93 -52.23
N PRO A 590 -19.11 18.07 -53.55
CA PRO A 590 -19.85 17.10 -54.37
C PRO A 590 -19.27 15.67 -54.35
N ASN A 591 -18.00 15.51 -53.94
CA ASN A 591 -17.27 14.23 -53.98
C ASN A 591 -17.30 13.44 -52.65
N GLY A 592 -18.21 13.74 -51.73
CA GLY A 592 -18.31 13.06 -50.43
C GLY A 592 -17.15 13.33 -49.44
N ARG A 593 -16.19 14.19 -49.82
CA ARG A 593 -15.06 14.59 -48.97
C ARG A 593 -15.47 15.77 -48.09
N ILE A 594 -15.32 15.60 -46.78
CA ILE A 594 -15.68 16.60 -45.78
C ILE A 594 -14.39 17.23 -45.23
N ARG A 595 -14.34 18.56 -45.14
CA ARG A 595 -13.24 19.26 -44.48
C ARG A 595 -13.48 19.35 -42.98
N HIS A 596 -12.42 19.54 -42.21
CA HIS A 596 -12.55 19.90 -40.80
C HIS A 596 -13.34 21.23 -40.65
N PRO A 597 -14.21 21.38 -39.64
CA PRO A 597 -14.99 22.60 -39.41
C PRO A 597 -14.12 23.83 -39.07
N ILE A 598 -12.89 23.60 -38.62
CA ILE A 598 -11.97 24.63 -38.14
C ILE A 598 -10.58 24.41 -38.72
N SER A 599 -9.85 25.51 -38.89
CA SER A 599 -8.41 25.45 -39.17
C SER A 599 -7.63 25.00 -37.93
N TYR A 600 -6.40 24.54 -38.12
CA TYR A 600 -5.49 24.24 -37.01
C TYR A 600 -5.28 25.43 -36.06
N GLN A 601 -5.14 26.65 -36.58
CA GLN A 601 -5.03 27.87 -35.75
C GLN A 601 -6.24 28.05 -34.84
N LYS A 602 -7.46 27.96 -35.41
CA LYS A 602 -8.71 28.05 -34.63
C LYS A 602 -8.86 26.89 -33.64
N TRP A 603 -8.43 25.69 -34.02
CA TRP A 603 -8.40 24.53 -33.13
C TRP A 603 -7.51 24.80 -31.91
N PHE A 604 -6.28 25.30 -32.13
CA PHE A 604 -5.35 25.59 -31.05
C PHE A 604 -5.83 26.74 -30.17
N GLU A 605 -6.41 27.79 -30.75
CA GLU A 605 -7.06 28.88 -30.00
C GLU A 605 -8.21 28.38 -29.12
N HIS A 606 -9.05 27.48 -29.63
CA HIS A 606 -10.13 26.88 -28.86
C HIS A 606 -9.62 25.99 -27.74
N LEU A 607 -8.56 25.21 -27.99
CA LEU A 607 -7.90 24.41 -26.95
C LEU A 607 -7.33 25.32 -25.86
N ARG A 608 -6.59 26.37 -26.21
CA ARG A 608 -6.07 27.35 -25.25
C ARG A 608 -7.19 27.99 -24.41
N LYS A 609 -8.30 28.38 -25.04
CA LYS A 609 -9.48 28.92 -24.33
C LYS A 609 -10.10 27.90 -23.37
N GLN A 610 -10.15 26.62 -23.75
CA GLN A 610 -10.61 25.55 -22.87
C GLN A 610 -9.68 25.40 -21.66
N LEU A 611 -8.36 25.35 -21.85
CA LEU A 611 -7.38 25.21 -20.77
C LEU A 611 -7.37 26.42 -19.81
N VAL A 612 -7.64 27.63 -20.32
CA VAL A 612 -7.84 28.82 -19.48
C VAL A 612 -9.08 28.67 -18.60
N TYR A 613 -10.15 28.12 -19.16
CA TYR A 613 -11.42 27.95 -18.46
C TYR A 613 -11.37 26.84 -17.41
N SER A 614 -10.82 25.68 -17.76
CA SER A 614 -10.81 24.50 -16.90
C SER A 614 -9.67 23.56 -17.27
N LEU A 615 -8.89 23.16 -16.27
CA LEU A 615 -7.95 22.03 -16.38
C LEU A 615 -8.57 20.69 -15.99
N ASP A 616 -9.83 20.67 -15.55
CA ASP A 616 -10.58 19.43 -15.27
C ASP A 616 -11.36 18.97 -16.50
N ASP A 617 -11.97 19.91 -17.22
CA ASP A 617 -12.90 19.60 -18.31
C ASP A 617 -12.17 19.12 -19.57
N GLY A 618 -12.33 17.83 -19.87
CA GLY A 618 -11.75 17.21 -21.06
C GLY A 618 -10.27 16.90 -20.93
N ILE A 619 -9.71 16.91 -19.72
CA ILE A 619 -8.34 16.45 -19.41
C ILE A 619 -8.46 15.28 -18.46
N VAL A 620 -7.92 14.13 -18.84
CA VAL A 620 -7.93 12.93 -18.02
C VAL A 620 -6.49 12.45 -17.85
N PRO A 621 -5.93 12.47 -16.63
CA PRO A 621 -4.61 11.89 -16.37
C PRO A 621 -4.64 10.39 -16.62
N LEU A 622 -3.58 9.85 -17.23
CA LEU A 622 -3.54 8.45 -17.67
C LEU A 622 -2.82 7.51 -16.70
N GLY A 623 -2.25 8.03 -15.60
CA GLY A 623 -1.41 7.23 -14.68
C GLY A 623 -0.06 6.81 -15.28
N MET A 624 0.15 7.03 -16.58
CA MET A 624 1.38 6.72 -17.29
C MET A 624 2.34 7.92 -17.22
N GLY A 625 3.57 7.67 -16.77
CA GLY A 625 4.63 8.68 -16.70
C GLY A 625 6.01 8.08 -16.92
N GLY A 626 6.87 8.86 -17.56
CA GLY A 626 8.30 8.56 -17.70
C GLY A 626 9.13 9.37 -16.72
N ALA A 627 10.45 9.32 -16.88
CA ALA A 627 11.39 10.04 -16.02
C ALA A 627 11.22 11.58 -16.05
N ARG A 628 10.64 12.13 -17.13
CA ARG A 628 10.54 13.59 -17.36
C ARG A 628 9.14 14.10 -17.66
N GLY A 629 8.09 13.29 -17.55
CA GLY A 629 6.74 13.76 -17.82
C GLY A 629 5.66 12.73 -17.58
N VAL A 630 4.42 13.20 -17.55
CA VAL A 630 3.20 12.41 -17.30
C VAL A 630 2.22 12.60 -18.45
N LEU A 631 1.39 11.59 -18.71
CA LEU A 631 0.48 11.57 -19.86
C LEU A 631 -0.96 11.89 -19.47
N PHE A 632 -1.62 12.60 -20.37
CA PHE A 632 -3.03 12.94 -20.29
C PHE A 632 -3.74 12.56 -21.58
N GLN A 633 -4.98 12.11 -21.48
CA GLN A 633 -5.93 12.19 -22.58
C GLN A 633 -6.58 13.56 -22.56
N VAL A 634 -6.53 14.26 -23.70
CA VAL A 634 -7.11 15.59 -23.85
C VAL A 634 -8.16 15.55 -24.94
N THR A 635 -9.33 16.10 -24.65
CA THR A 635 -10.44 16.25 -25.60
C THR A 635 -10.78 17.72 -25.76
N LEU A 636 -10.67 18.25 -26.98
CA LEU A 636 -11.27 19.54 -27.32
C LEU A 636 -12.80 19.37 -27.34
N LEU A 637 -13.46 19.76 -26.26
CA LEU A 637 -14.86 19.43 -25.98
C LEU A 637 -15.79 19.89 -27.09
N LYS A 638 -15.57 21.11 -27.58
CA LYS A 638 -16.42 21.74 -28.60
C LYS A 638 -16.53 20.94 -29.90
N TYR A 639 -15.48 20.22 -30.30
CA TYR A 639 -15.43 19.51 -31.59
C TYR A 639 -15.11 18.02 -31.45
N GLY A 640 -14.85 17.53 -30.24
CA GLY A 640 -14.56 16.12 -29.96
C GLY A 640 -13.17 15.63 -30.38
N TYR A 641 -12.22 16.51 -30.71
CA TYR A 641 -10.85 16.07 -31.04
C TYR A 641 -10.17 15.53 -29.79
N THR A 642 -9.87 14.23 -29.80
CA THR A 642 -9.31 13.50 -28.66
C THR A 642 -7.91 13.00 -28.99
N PHE A 643 -6.93 13.38 -28.17
CA PHE A 643 -5.50 13.16 -28.41
C PHE A 643 -4.76 13.00 -27.07
N VAL A 644 -3.45 12.79 -27.12
CA VAL A 644 -2.58 12.62 -25.95
C VAL A 644 -1.82 13.92 -25.67
N SER A 645 -1.57 14.21 -24.40
CA SER A 645 -0.65 15.24 -23.99
C SER A 645 0.43 14.68 -23.07
N LYS A 646 1.69 15.09 -23.27
CA LYS A 646 2.80 14.89 -22.32
C LYS A 646 2.96 16.19 -21.55
N GLY A 647 2.72 16.15 -20.24
CA GLY A 647 2.93 17.27 -19.33
C GLY A 647 4.21 17.11 -18.52
N THR A 648 4.86 18.22 -18.18
CA THR A 648 6.10 18.22 -17.40
C THR A 648 6.19 19.36 -16.40
N VAL A 649 7.10 19.20 -15.43
CA VAL A 649 7.50 20.22 -14.45
C VAL A 649 8.53 21.16 -15.03
N ARG A 650 8.78 22.28 -14.34
CA ARG A 650 9.65 23.37 -14.79
C ARG A 650 11.07 22.90 -15.16
N ALA A 651 11.66 22.02 -14.35
CA ALA A 651 13.02 21.50 -14.56
C ALA A 651 13.25 20.78 -15.91
N PHE A 652 12.19 20.19 -16.48
CA PHE A 652 12.27 19.38 -17.70
C PHE A 652 11.60 20.03 -18.92
N ILE A 653 11.19 21.30 -18.82
CA ILE A 653 10.72 22.09 -19.97
C ILE A 653 11.73 22.06 -21.14
N PRO A 654 13.06 22.24 -20.92
CA PRO A 654 14.02 22.20 -22.02
C PRO A 654 14.03 20.87 -22.76
N ASP A 655 13.83 19.74 -22.07
CA ASP A 655 13.81 18.41 -22.70
C ASP A 655 12.56 18.24 -23.57
N LEU A 656 11.40 18.71 -23.10
CA LEU A 656 10.17 18.61 -23.88
C LEU A 656 10.15 19.56 -25.08
N GLN A 657 10.75 20.76 -24.95
CA GLN A 657 10.98 21.67 -26.08
C GLN A 657 11.93 21.06 -27.11
N HIS A 658 12.96 20.36 -26.65
CA HIS A 658 13.87 19.63 -27.52
C HIS A 658 13.15 18.49 -28.26
N GLU A 659 12.32 17.71 -27.57
CA GLU A 659 11.46 16.70 -28.20
C GLU A 659 10.55 17.33 -29.27
N ALA A 660 9.92 18.49 -29.00
CA ALA A 660 9.14 19.23 -29.99
C ALA A 660 9.98 19.65 -31.23
N ALA A 661 11.24 20.06 -31.04
CA ALA A 661 12.15 20.37 -32.13
C ALA A 661 12.48 19.14 -33.01
N VAL A 662 12.53 17.93 -32.42
CA VAL A 662 12.69 16.68 -33.15
C VAL A 662 11.46 16.40 -34.02
N TYR A 663 10.26 16.52 -33.46
CA TYR A 663 9.02 16.42 -34.24
C TYR A 663 9.00 17.40 -35.41
N GLU A 664 9.43 18.65 -35.19
CA GLU A 664 9.51 19.67 -36.21
C GLU A 664 10.53 19.34 -37.32
N ARG A 665 11.70 18.79 -36.97
CA ARG A 665 12.69 18.29 -37.95
C ARG A 665 12.13 17.13 -38.79
N CYS A 666 11.34 16.26 -38.18
CA CYS A 666 10.80 15.04 -38.78
C CYS A 666 9.35 15.18 -39.26
N ARG A 667 8.91 16.38 -39.66
CA ARG A 667 7.55 16.62 -40.19
C ARG A 667 7.02 15.53 -41.16
N PRO A 668 7.78 15.06 -42.17
CA PRO A 668 7.27 14.04 -43.10
C PRO A 668 7.17 12.61 -42.52
N CYS A 669 7.70 12.35 -41.33
CA CYS A 669 7.63 11.04 -40.66
C CYS A 669 6.45 10.95 -39.67
N GLN A 670 5.78 12.08 -39.39
CA GLN A 670 4.67 12.14 -38.46
C GLN A 670 3.43 11.43 -39.02
N GLY A 671 2.81 10.58 -38.21
CA GLY A 671 1.67 9.75 -38.59
C GLY A 671 2.03 8.38 -39.16
N GLU A 672 3.31 8.13 -39.43
CA GLU A 672 3.80 6.86 -40.00
C GLU A 672 4.91 6.21 -39.15
N ASN A 673 5.93 6.99 -38.74
CA ASN A 673 7.06 6.49 -37.93
C ASN A 673 7.14 7.12 -36.53
N MET A 674 6.41 8.21 -36.31
CA MET A 674 6.31 8.89 -35.02
C MET A 674 4.92 9.57 -34.91
N PRO A 675 4.42 9.88 -33.71
CA PRO A 675 3.14 10.58 -33.55
C PRO A 675 3.08 11.93 -34.29
N VAL A 676 1.86 12.35 -34.64
CA VAL A 676 1.58 13.72 -35.07
C VAL A 676 1.67 14.67 -33.90
N PHE A 677 2.63 15.59 -33.94
CA PHE A 677 2.78 16.67 -32.97
C PHE A 677 1.80 17.81 -33.26
N LEU A 678 1.01 18.20 -32.27
CA LEU A 678 -0.07 19.18 -32.40
C LEU A 678 0.26 20.54 -31.76
N GLY A 679 1.47 20.71 -31.23
CA GLY A 679 1.91 21.93 -30.58
C GLY A 679 2.15 21.75 -29.09
N GLU A 680 2.50 22.85 -28.44
CA GLU A 680 2.90 22.91 -27.04
C GLU A 680 2.34 24.17 -26.38
N ILE A 681 2.13 24.12 -25.07
CA ILE A 681 1.67 25.26 -24.29
C ILE A 681 2.40 25.32 -22.96
N ASP A 682 2.83 26.52 -22.60
CA ASP A 682 3.27 26.85 -21.25
C ASP A 682 2.05 27.29 -20.43
N LEU A 683 1.65 26.49 -19.44
CA LEU A 683 0.50 26.79 -18.58
C LEU A 683 0.74 28.02 -17.69
N ARG A 684 2.02 28.39 -17.45
CA ARG A 684 2.38 29.63 -16.75
C ARG A 684 1.96 30.87 -17.54
N SER A 685 1.84 30.76 -18.86
CA SER A 685 1.33 31.84 -19.71
C SER A 685 -0.18 32.05 -19.59
N ILE A 686 -0.90 31.13 -18.93
CA ILE A 686 -2.34 31.18 -18.68
C ILE A 686 -2.65 31.04 -17.17
N PRO A 687 -1.84 31.69 -16.31
CA PRO A 687 -1.60 31.40 -14.88
C PRO A 687 -2.25 30.12 -14.31
N LYS A 688 -1.93 28.96 -14.88
CA LYS A 688 -2.45 27.67 -14.43
C LYS A 688 -1.31 26.71 -14.10
N THR A 689 -1.58 25.84 -13.14
CA THR A 689 -0.73 24.71 -12.75
C THR A 689 -1.63 23.49 -12.65
N TYR A 690 -1.22 22.38 -13.23
CA TYR A 690 -1.91 21.11 -13.05
C TYR A 690 -1.23 20.31 -11.93
N TYR A 691 -1.93 20.11 -10.82
CA TYR A 691 -1.50 19.30 -9.68
C TYR A 691 -1.77 17.83 -9.98
N TYR A 692 -0.73 17.10 -10.40
CA TYR A 692 -0.88 15.72 -10.89
C TYR A 692 -0.85 14.68 -9.76
N ALA A 693 0.17 14.78 -8.91
CA ALA A 693 0.39 13.94 -7.74
C ALA A 693 1.00 14.82 -6.64
N HIS A 694 1.26 14.25 -5.47
CA HIS A 694 1.93 14.96 -4.39
C HIS A 694 3.22 15.60 -4.89
N ARG A 695 3.31 16.93 -4.79
CA ARG A 695 4.47 17.73 -5.22
C ARG A 695 4.85 17.62 -6.71
N VAL A 696 3.91 17.25 -7.57
CA VAL A 696 4.11 17.22 -9.04
C VAL A 696 3.28 18.31 -9.70
N TYR A 697 3.94 19.42 -10.04
CA TYR A 697 3.34 20.62 -10.61
C TYR A 697 3.58 20.68 -12.12
N VAL A 698 2.65 20.13 -12.90
CA VAL A 698 2.73 20.19 -14.36
C VAL A 698 2.41 21.62 -14.81
N VAL A 699 3.39 22.26 -15.46
CA VAL A 699 3.33 23.66 -15.90
C VAL A 699 3.54 23.83 -17.40
N TYR A 700 3.82 22.74 -18.10
CA TYR A 700 4.09 22.76 -19.54
C TYR A 700 3.55 21.49 -20.17
N MET A 701 2.85 21.61 -21.30
CA MET A 701 2.18 20.49 -21.98
C MET A 701 2.48 20.49 -23.48
N ALA A 702 2.93 19.34 -23.98
CA ALA A 702 3.03 19.03 -25.40
C ALA A 702 1.85 18.17 -25.84
N PHE A 703 1.34 18.37 -27.04
CA PHE A 703 0.17 17.67 -27.58
C PHE A 703 0.54 16.79 -28.77
N MET A 704 0.05 15.56 -28.79
CA MET A 704 0.35 14.58 -29.82
C MET A 704 -0.79 13.60 -30.05
N SER A 705 -0.90 13.07 -31.26
CA SER A 705 -1.81 11.97 -31.56
C SER A 705 -1.46 10.71 -30.75
N TRP A 706 -2.44 9.87 -30.46
CA TRP A 706 -2.22 8.59 -29.80
C TRP A 706 -1.44 7.61 -30.69
N GLY A 707 -0.33 7.08 -30.18
CA GLY A 707 0.64 6.29 -30.94
C GLY A 707 0.45 4.77 -30.94
N GLY A 708 -0.58 4.24 -30.27
CA GLY A 708 -0.76 2.80 -30.13
C GLY A 708 -0.50 2.29 -28.72
N HIS A 709 -0.26 0.99 -28.61
CA HIS A 709 0.11 0.32 -27.36
C HIS A 709 1.60 -0.02 -27.36
N CYS A 710 2.23 0.01 -26.20
CA CYS A 710 3.63 -0.40 -26.04
C CYS A 710 3.81 -1.87 -26.46
N VAL A 711 4.93 -2.18 -27.11
CA VAL A 711 5.18 -3.52 -27.66
C VAL A 711 5.32 -4.61 -26.60
N ASP A 712 5.69 -4.25 -25.37
CA ASP A 712 5.77 -5.13 -24.20
C ASP A 712 4.39 -5.71 -23.79
N LYS A 713 3.29 -5.04 -24.14
CA LYS A 713 1.93 -5.50 -23.86
C LYS A 713 1.45 -6.58 -24.83
N PHE A 714 2.23 -6.91 -25.86
CA PHE A 714 1.84 -7.91 -26.87
C PHE A 714 2.58 -9.24 -26.66
N GLN A 715 1.81 -10.31 -26.44
CA GLN A 715 2.31 -11.69 -26.51
C GLN A 715 2.18 -12.20 -27.95
N LEU A 716 3.15 -11.88 -28.78
CA LEU A 716 3.23 -12.35 -30.17
C LEU A 716 4.14 -13.59 -30.26
N GLY A 717 3.81 -14.52 -31.17
CA GLY A 717 4.73 -15.60 -31.55
C GLY A 717 5.96 -15.06 -32.31
N ASN A 718 6.97 -15.91 -32.52
CA ASN A 718 8.25 -15.51 -33.13
C ASN A 718 8.09 -14.74 -34.45
N ASP A 719 7.21 -15.18 -35.35
CA ASP A 719 6.97 -14.51 -36.63
C ASP A 719 6.40 -13.09 -36.46
N GLY A 720 5.53 -12.89 -35.47
CA GLY A 720 4.96 -11.58 -35.14
C GLY A 720 6.00 -10.65 -34.55
N MET A 721 6.89 -11.18 -33.71
CA MET A 721 7.99 -10.42 -33.13
C MET A 721 9.02 -9.99 -34.19
N MET A 722 9.37 -10.88 -35.12
CA MET A 722 10.25 -10.55 -36.25
C MET A 722 9.66 -9.46 -37.16
N GLN A 723 8.36 -9.50 -37.43
CA GLN A 723 7.67 -8.45 -38.21
C GLN A 723 7.72 -7.11 -37.49
N LEU A 724 7.51 -7.11 -36.17
CA LEU A 724 7.57 -5.90 -35.36
C LEU A 724 8.97 -5.29 -35.32
N GLU A 725 10.00 -6.13 -35.18
CA GLU A 725 11.40 -5.72 -35.25
C GLU A 725 11.73 -5.09 -36.62
N ALA A 726 11.33 -5.72 -37.73
CA ALA A 726 11.57 -5.21 -39.08
C ALA A 726 10.89 -3.85 -39.33
N LYS A 727 9.66 -3.67 -38.82
CA LYS A 727 8.95 -2.39 -38.88
C LYS A 727 9.63 -1.33 -38.02
N THR A 728 10.05 -1.69 -36.81
CA THR A 728 10.76 -0.77 -35.90
C THR A 728 12.08 -0.31 -36.53
N ARG A 729 12.85 -1.24 -37.13
CA ARG A 729 14.09 -0.94 -37.88
C ARG A 729 13.83 0.00 -39.05
N THR A 730 12.70 -0.17 -39.74
CA THR A 730 12.29 0.71 -40.85
C THR A 730 11.98 2.12 -40.34
N SER A 731 11.19 2.25 -39.27
CA SER A 731 10.90 3.55 -38.64
C SER A 731 12.15 4.26 -38.12
N LEU A 732 13.05 3.52 -37.47
CA LEU A 732 14.32 4.05 -36.98
C LEU A 732 15.22 4.54 -38.13
N THR A 733 15.32 3.77 -39.21
CA THR A 733 16.08 4.15 -40.41
C THR A 733 15.52 5.43 -41.05
N ALA A 734 14.19 5.60 -41.05
CA ALA A 734 13.56 6.82 -41.55
C ALA A 734 13.97 8.06 -40.73
N LEU A 735 14.05 7.95 -39.40
CA LEU A 735 14.55 9.01 -38.52
C LEU A 735 16.04 9.30 -38.74
N HIS A 736 16.87 8.25 -38.86
CA HIS A 736 18.31 8.38 -39.11
C HIS A 736 18.61 9.13 -40.42
N ARG A 737 17.81 8.91 -41.47
CA ARG A 737 17.89 9.63 -42.76
C ARG A 737 17.57 11.12 -42.64
N ARG A 738 16.84 11.51 -41.58
CA ARG A 738 16.53 12.92 -41.27
C ARG A 738 17.49 13.55 -40.28
N GLY A 739 18.56 12.83 -39.96
CA GLY A 739 19.61 13.29 -39.06
C GLY A 739 19.17 13.27 -37.60
N VAL A 740 18.28 12.35 -37.22
CA VAL A 740 17.88 12.16 -35.83
C VAL A 740 18.43 10.83 -35.33
N ILE A 741 19.13 10.85 -34.21
CA ILE A 741 19.58 9.66 -33.47
C ILE A 741 18.78 9.61 -32.17
N HIS A 742 18.11 8.50 -31.87
CA HIS A 742 17.14 8.44 -30.77
C HIS A 742 17.80 8.35 -29.38
N LYS A 743 18.87 7.56 -29.25
CA LYS A 743 19.64 7.30 -28.01
C LYS A 743 18.90 6.64 -26.84
N ASP A 744 17.64 6.24 -27.01
CA ASP A 744 16.82 5.64 -25.95
C ASP A 744 15.84 4.61 -26.51
N ILE A 745 16.32 3.71 -27.38
CA ILE A 745 15.47 2.66 -27.93
C ILE A 745 15.27 1.57 -26.87
N ARG A 746 14.03 1.42 -26.42
CA ARG A 746 13.58 0.40 -25.46
C ARG A 746 12.13 0.02 -25.77
N ALA A 747 11.67 -1.13 -25.28
CA ALA A 747 10.31 -1.62 -25.52
C ALA A 747 9.21 -0.57 -25.17
N ALA A 748 9.39 0.15 -24.06
CA ALA A 748 8.45 1.20 -23.63
C ALA A 748 8.35 2.39 -24.60
N ASN A 749 9.36 2.62 -25.44
CA ASN A 749 9.42 3.75 -26.39
C ASN A 749 9.03 3.34 -27.82
N ILE A 750 8.60 2.09 -28.01
CA ILE A 750 8.14 1.54 -29.28
C ILE A 750 6.65 1.25 -29.14
N LEU A 751 5.83 1.94 -29.93
CA LEU A 751 4.38 1.77 -29.93
C LEU A 751 3.93 1.07 -31.21
N TYR A 752 3.00 0.14 -31.09
CA TYR A 752 2.34 -0.53 -32.20
C TYR A 752 0.86 -0.14 -32.22
N ASP A 753 0.39 0.34 -33.38
CA ASP A 753 -1.04 0.59 -33.63
C ASP A 753 -1.62 -0.51 -34.51
N PRO A 754 -2.42 -1.45 -33.95
CA PRO A 754 -3.02 -2.54 -34.71
C PRO A 754 -3.97 -2.07 -35.83
N ARG A 755 -4.46 -0.82 -35.77
CA ARG A 755 -5.40 -0.28 -36.76
C ARG A 755 -4.71 0.10 -38.06
N THR A 756 -3.51 0.66 -37.95
CA THR A 756 -2.71 1.11 -39.09
C THR A 756 -1.58 0.14 -39.42
N ASP A 757 -1.38 -0.87 -38.57
CA ASP A 757 -0.31 -1.86 -38.67
C ASP A 757 1.10 -1.24 -38.69
N ASN A 758 1.22 -0.07 -38.06
CA ASN A 758 2.43 0.75 -38.02
C ASN A 758 3.12 0.72 -36.66
N VAL A 759 4.43 0.95 -36.68
CA VAL A 759 5.26 1.15 -35.49
C VAL A 759 5.68 2.61 -35.38
N LEU A 760 5.34 3.22 -34.26
CA LEU A 760 5.63 4.61 -33.93
C LEU A 760 6.66 4.67 -32.80
N LEU A 761 7.71 5.45 -33.01
CA LEU A 761 8.73 5.73 -32.00
C LEU A 761 8.36 7.00 -31.22
N ILE A 762 8.59 6.98 -29.91
CA ILE A 762 8.27 8.07 -28.98
C ILE A 762 9.44 8.35 -28.03
N ASP A 763 9.33 9.42 -27.24
CA ASP A 763 10.28 9.78 -26.18
C ASP A 763 11.63 10.28 -26.73
N PHE A 764 11.58 11.37 -27.49
CA PHE A 764 12.75 11.95 -28.17
C PHE A 764 13.55 12.95 -27.32
N GLU A 765 13.30 13.00 -26.01
CA GLU A 765 13.99 13.90 -25.07
C GLU A 765 15.50 13.73 -25.06
N ARG A 766 16.01 12.50 -25.31
CA ARG A 766 17.45 12.19 -25.38
C ARG A 766 18.00 12.21 -26.80
N ALA A 767 17.16 12.47 -27.81
CA ALA A 767 17.55 12.38 -29.20
C ALA A 767 18.60 13.43 -29.56
N VAL A 768 19.46 13.14 -30.53
CA VAL A 768 20.42 14.10 -31.07
C VAL A 768 20.04 14.48 -32.49
N LEU A 769 19.93 15.78 -32.72
CA LEU A 769 19.76 16.37 -34.03
C LEU A 769 21.13 16.61 -34.65
N LEU A 770 21.44 15.88 -35.72
CA LEU A 770 22.62 16.09 -36.54
C LEU A 770 22.47 17.34 -37.40
N ASP A 771 23.60 17.96 -37.72
CA ASP A 771 23.66 19.06 -38.67
C ASP A 771 23.07 18.66 -40.01
N LYS A 772 22.32 19.59 -40.63
CA LYS A 772 21.74 19.37 -41.95
C LYS A 772 22.89 19.08 -42.93
N PRO A 773 22.85 18.00 -43.73
CA PRO A 773 23.86 17.78 -44.76
C PRO A 773 23.85 18.99 -45.70
N ARG A 774 24.98 19.70 -45.77
CA ARG A 774 25.16 20.79 -46.76
C ARG A 774 25.09 20.15 -48.13
N HIS A 775 24.17 20.62 -48.99
CA HIS A 775 24.19 20.24 -50.39
C HIS A 775 25.56 20.61 -50.98
N PRO A 776 26.26 19.68 -51.67
CA PRO A 776 27.43 20.05 -52.44
C PRO A 776 27.01 21.14 -53.44
N LEU A 777 27.70 22.28 -53.43
CA LEU A 777 27.56 23.27 -54.50
C LEU A 777 27.81 22.55 -55.84
N ALA A 778 26.91 22.75 -56.81
CA ALA A 778 26.93 22.09 -58.10
C ALA A 778 28.33 22.20 -58.77
N PRO A 779 28.76 21.20 -59.56
CA PRO A 779 30.08 21.22 -60.18
C PRO A 779 30.18 22.41 -61.15
N LEU A 780 31.11 23.34 -60.88
CA LEU A 780 31.48 24.37 -61.84
C LEU A 780 32.15 23.70 -63.05
N VAL A 781 31.56 23.89 -64.23
CA VAL A 781 32.06 23.45 -65.54
C VAL A 781 33.40 24.14 -65.82
N PRO A 782 34.41 23.45 -66.38
CA PRO A 782 35.77 23.95 -66.41
C PRO A 782 35.97 24.97 -67.54
N ASN A 783 36.30 26.22 -67.19
CA ASN A 783 36.86 27.18 -68.14
C ASN A 783 38.32 27.52 -67.82
N LYS A 784 39.14 27.48 -68.86
CA LYS A 784 40.61 27.47 -68.88
C LYS A 784 41.24 28.85 -68.60
N ARG A 785 42.45 28.81 -67.97
CA ARG A 785 43.52 29.84 -67.84
C ARG A 785 43.23 30.97 -66.82
N LYS A 786 44.15 31.45 -65.97
CA LYS A 786 45.63 31.50 -65.94
C LYS A 786 46.09 31.76 -64.47
N SER A 787 47.29 31.28 -64.13
CA SER A 787 48.04 31.35 -62.85
C SER A 787 48.05 32.69 -62.08
N ARG A 788 47.95 32.63 -60.72
CA ARG A 788 49.05 32.97 -59.77
C ARG A 788 48.67 32.89 -58.27
N SER A 789 49.44 32.06 -57.55
CA SER A 789 49.99 32.17 -56.17
C SER A 789 49.17 32.75 -54.99
N GLY A 790 49.05 31.95 -53.92
CA GLY A 790 48.80 32.42 -52.54
C GLY A 790 48.68 31.24 -51.56
N ALA A 791 49.40 31.29 -50.44
CA ALA A 791 49.73 30.17 -49.56
C ALA A 791 48.57 29.56 -48.75
N SER A 792 48.83 28.31 -48.34
CA SER A 792 48.04 27.41 -47.49
C SER A 792 47.66 27.98 -46.12
N GLN A 793 46.42 27.70 -45.69
CA GLN A 793 46.10 27.35 -44.30
C GLN A 793 45.08 26.20 -44.28
N ASP A 794 45.62 24.99 -44.17
CA ASP A 794 44.93 23.76 -43.78
C ASP A 794 44.50 23.83 -42.30
N THR A 795 43.25 24.18 -42.02
CA THR A 795 42.62 23.87 -40.72
C THR A 795 41.09 23.86 -40.83
N LYS A 796 40.50 22.83 -41.46
CA LYS A 796 39.05 22.58 -41.36
C LYS A 796 38.58 21.15 -41.66
N VAL A 797 39.49 20.22 -41.98
CA VAL A 797 39.12 18.86 -42.42
C VAL A 797 39.01 17.86 -41.26
N THR A 798 39.71 18.09 -40.13
CA THR A 798 39.74 17.14 -38.99
C THR A 798 38.48 17.16 -38.13
N GLY A 799 37.80 18.30 -37.99
CA GLY A 799 36.53 18.39 -37.24
C GLY A 799 35.35 17.68 -37.91
N LEU A 800 35.26 17.74 -39.25
CA LEU A 800 34.18 17.13 -40.02
C LEU A 800 34.25 15.60 -40.07
N ALA A 801 35.45 15.02 -39.98
CA ALA A 801 35.64 13.57 -39.90
C ALA A 801 35.16 13.01 -38.54
N GLY A 802 35.52 13.69 -37.44
CA GLY A 802 35.09 13.30 -36.09
C GLY A 802 33.57 13.38 -35.86
N ASP A 803 32.90 14.39 -36.45
CA ASP A 803 31.44 14.50 -36.38
C ASP A 803 30.73 13.43 -37.20
N ARG A 804 31.31 13.02 -38.34
CA ARG A 804 30.76 11.95 -39.16
C ARG A 804 30.88 10.60 -38.47
N GLU A 805 32.03 10.28 -37.88
CA GLU A 805 32.24 9.05 -37.09
C GLU A 805 31.31 8.99 -35.88
N ARG A 806 31.15 10.10 -35.14
CA ARG A 806 30.19 10.18 -34.02
C ARG A 806 28.75 9.96 -34.47
N SER A 807 28.38 10.48 -35.65
CA SER A 807 27.04 10.29 -36.22
C SER A 807 26.78 8.83 -36.63
N GLU A 808 27.77 8.15 -37.19
CA GLU A 808 27.66 6.74 -37.58
C GLU A 808 27.65 5.84 -36.35
N GLN A 809 28.47 6.15 -35.34
CA GLN A 809 28.46 5.44 -34.06
C GLN A 809 27.11 5.56 -33.35
N GLY A 810 26.51 6.76 -33.30
CA GLY A 810 25.21 6.93 -32.67
C GLY A 810 24.09 6.16 -33.38
N ARG A 811 24.12 6.10 -34.72
CA ARG A 811 23.17 5.25 -35.50
C ARG A 811 23.36 3.76 -35.22
N ARG A 812 24.60 3.28 -35.12
CA ARG A 812 24.90 1.89 -34.75
C ARG A 812 24.42 1.57 -33.34
N ASN A 813 24.59 2.48 -32.40
CA ASN A 813 24.12 2.30 -31.03
C ASN A 813 22.60 2.15 -30.95
N ASP A 814 21.82 2.98 -31.68
CA ASP A 814 20.36 2.83 -31.73
C ASP A 814 19.94 1.46 -32.28
N LEU A 815 20.64 0.97 -33.31
CA LEU A 815 20.38 -0.35 -33.89
C LEU A 815 20.74 -1.48 -32.93
N ALA A 816 21.84 -1.36 -32.20
CA ALA A 816 22.22 -2.33 -31.16
C ALA A 816 21.21 -2.35 -30.00
N MET A 817 20.68 -1.20 -29.60
CA MET A 817 19.59 -1.12 -28.62
C MET A 817 18.32 -1.80 -29.13
N LEU A 818 17.98 -1.60 -30.40
CA LEU A 818 16.85 -2.29 -31.04
C LEU A 818 17.04 -3.81 -31.02
N GLU A 819 18.24 -4.29 -31.37
CA GLU A 819 18.58 -5.72 -31.32
C GLU A 819 18.50 -6.27 -29.89
N ALA A 820 18.85 -5.50 -28.86
CA ALA A 820 18.70 -5.93 -27.47
C ALA A 820 17.22 -6.09 -27.06
N VAL A 821 16.34 -5.21 -27.54
CA VAL A 821 14.90 -5.26 -27.25
C VAL A 821 14.26 -6.54 -27.83
N PHE A 822 14.63 -6.93 -29.05
CA PHE A 822 14.01 -8.08 -29.73
C PHE A 822 14.84 -9.38 -29.64
N GLY A 823 16.14 -9.29 -29.39
CA GLY A 823 17.06 -10.44 -29.29
C GLY A 823 16.95 -11.22 -27.98
N SER A 824 16.52 -10.58 -26.89
CA SER A 824 16.20 -11.27 -25.62
C SER A 824 15.00 -12.21 -25.74
N ALA A 825 14.09 -11.99 -26.70
CA ALA A 825 12.97 -12.87 -27.01
C ALA A 825 13.39 -14.15 -27.77
N HIS A 826 14.61 -14.21 -28.31
CA HIS A 826 15.13 -15.40 -29.01
C HIS A 826 15.91 -16.36 -28.10
N SER A 827 16.27 -15.94 -26.88
CA SER A 827 17.09 -16.76 -25.95
C SER A 827 16.29 -17.60 -24.95
N HIS A 828 14.97 -17.43 -24.85
CA HIS A 828 14.14 -18.17 -23.87
C HIS A 828 13.61 -19.52 -24.36
N TYR A 829 13.91 -19.91 -25.60
CA TYR A 829 13.59 -21.23 -26.14
C TYR A 829 14.69 -21.69 -27.10
N VAL A 830 15.82 -22.11 -26.52
CA VAL A 830 16.69 -23.15 -27.10
C VAL A 830 16.79 -24.27 -26.08
#